data_AF-A0A2D5IDY5-F1
#
_entry.id   AF-A0A2D5IDY5-F1
#
_cell.length_a   1.000
_cell.length_b   1.000
_cell.length_c   1.000
_cell.angle_alpha   90.00
_cell.angle_beta   90.00
_cell.angle_gamma   90.00
#
_symmetry.space_group_name_H-M   'P 1'
#
loop_
_entity.id
_entity.type
_entity.pdbx_description
1 polymer ?
#
loop_
_entity_poly.entity_id
_entity_poly.type
_entity_poly.pdbx_seq_one_letter_code
_entity_poly.pdbx_strand_id
1 'polypeptide(L)'
;MSRRVYLTVVLTLLGLIASLTLRAQTRQNLEVEGLQAPVEILKDRWGISHIYAETEHDLFFAQGYSAARDRLFQFEIWRARATGTTAEILGPKAIERDHGARLFKFRGAMGEELSHYHPRGVDIVGAFVHGVNAYIDEAMQDPDSLPLPFKLLDIEPKHWTEEVVISRHQGLLGNIGLEMNIGRAVCTIGEEAVRELQYFHPHDPDLTLDPMIDCESLVENDILYLYNAYRRNLRFEPADIQVVAARNDAGDFEQLATVLDQEADLIQRFDLDDIGSNNWVVSGDLTQDGWPMMINDPHRAQSVPSLRYWAHLVGPGWNVLGGGEPTIPGISIGHNEFGAWGLTVFNTDGEDLYVYETNPENPNEYRYNGRWEPMSIIKEIIPVRGQNPITVELKYTRHGPVAFEDQDKNLAYALRPAWMEFGGAPYLASLRMDQAQTWEEFREASSYSNIPGENMIWADRKGNIGWQAVGIAPIRRNFSGMVPVPGDGRYEWDGYLPIKAKPNEYNPERGYIETSNSNYTPPDYEYLDAIGFTWTDPYRWARGSEVLASGRKFNMTDMIALQHDYLSIPARSLVPFFKDLPADDPQVEQARQMLLDWDFVLDRDSTTAGIYVAFERQLLDNIESLKVPENAQQYLNVGMKTTIDFLLAPDGDFGADPLAGRDAFLLRTLAQGIANLREKLGPNMQNWVYGQDDYKHALVRHPLSAAVNEELRAQLDVGPLPRGGNSFTLGNTGSGDNQTTGASFRIFIDTRDWDNTLGMNSPGQVGDPESPLYANLFELWANDKVFPAFYSREKIESVLFERLELSPAN
;
A
#
# COMPACT_ATOMS: atom_id res chain seq x y z
N MET A 1 31.55 52.35 -22.07
CA MET A 1 31.28 51.24 -21.13
C MET A 1 31.83 49.94 -21.73
N SER A 2 33.14 49.86 -21.95
CA SER A 2 34.20 49.34 -21.07
C SER A 2 34.18 47.82 -20.89
N ARG A 3 35.08 47.17 -21.64
CA ARG A 3 35.54 45.75 -21.58
C ARG A 3 35.84 45.20 -20.17
N ARG A 4 35.79 46.02 -19.12
CA ARG A 4 35.95 45.59 -17.73
C ARG A 4 34.71 44.89 -17.14
N VAL A 5 33.51 45.07 -17.70
CA VAL A 5 32.30 44.40 -17.18
C VAL A 5 32.19 42.95 -17.68
N TYR A 6 32.67 42.65 -18.89
CA TYR A 6 32.66 41.29 -19.44
C TYR A 6 33.69 40.37 -18.79
N LEU A 7 34.85 40.89 -18.37
CA LEU A 7 35.88 40.07 -17.73
C LEU A 7 35.50 39.69 -16.28
N THR A 8 34.74 40.54 -15.58
CA THR A 8 34.26 40.22 -14.24
C THR A 8 33.15 39.18 -14.29
N VAL A 9 32.18 39.27 -15.21
CA VAL A 9 31.07 38.29 -15.32
C VAL A 9 31.57 36.90 -15.74
N VAL A 10 32.61 36.82 -16.59
CA VAL A 10 33.20 35.52 -16.99
C VAL A 10 34.07 34.92 -15.89
N LEU A 11 34.70 35.74 -15.02
CA LEU A 11 35.43 35.24 -13.85
C LEU A 11 34.51 34.88 -12.68
N THR A 12 33.32 35.48 -12.52
CA THR A 12 32.30 34.99 -11.57
C THR A 12 31.59 33.74 -12.08
N LEU A 13 31.40 33.57 -13.40
CA LEU A 13 30.86 32.31 -13.94
C LEU A 13 31.87 31.15 -13.93
N LEU A 14 33.17 31.41 -14.07
CA LEU A 14 34.21 30.37 -13.92
C LEU A 14 34.56 30.09 -12.45
N GLY A 15 34.27 31.02 -11.53
CA GLY A 15 34.37 30.81 -10.08
C GLY A 15 33.21 30.03 -9.46
N LEU A 16 32.07 29.91 -10.15
CA LEU A 16 30.93 29.09 -9.70
C LEU A 16 30.93 27.66 -10.27
N ILE A 17 31.86 27.32 -11.17
CA ILE A 17 31.94 26.01 -11.83
C ILE A 17 33.17 25.20 -11.34
N ALA A 18 33.97 25.75 -10.41
CA ALA A 18 35.19 25.13 -9.92
C ALA A 18 35.19 24.90 -8.40
N SER A 19 34.17 24.24 -7.86
CA SER A 19 34.23 23.56 -6.54
C SER A 19 33.00 22.70 -6.25
N LEU A 20 32.69 21.72 -7.10
CA LEU A 20 31.86 20.57 -6.71
C LEU A 20 32.51 19.28 -7.27
N THR A 21 33.80 19.11 -7.00
CA THR A 21 34.30 17.77 -6.73
C THR A 21 33.65 17.35 -5.40
N LEU A 22 32.45 16.78 -5.45
CA LEU A 22 31.79 16.16 -4.32
C LEU A 22 32.63 14.96 -3.90
N ARG A 23 33.63 15.21 -3.03
CA ARG A 23 34.05 14.20 -2.06
C ARG A 23 32.83 13.92 -1.18
N ALA A 24 32.66 12.67 -0.72
CA ALA A 24 31.65 12.34 0.28
C ALA A 24 31.61 13.43 1.36
N GLN A 25 30.44 13.99 1.66
CA GLN A 25 30.31 15.11 2.60
C GLN A 25 30.78 14.68 3.99
N THR A 26 30.65 13.39 4.30
CA THR A 26 31.16 12.75 5.51
C THR A 26 31.81 11.40 5.17
N ARG A 27 32.91 11.08 5.88
CA ARG A 27 33.50 9.73 5.92
C ARG A 27 33.59 9.31 7.38
N GLN A 28 33.05 8.14 7.70
CA GLN A 28 33.05 7.58 9.04
C GLN A 28 33.59 6.15 9.01
N ASN A 29 34.38 5.81 10.02
CA ASN A 29 34.88 4.47 10.22
C ASN A 29 34.43 4.03 11.62
N LEU A 30 33.65 2.96 11.70
CA LEU A 30 33.07 2.45 12.94
C LEU A 30 33.50 1.00 13.17
N GLU A 31 33.81 0.67 14.41
CA GLU A 31 33.99 -0.71 14.83
C GLU A 31 32.64 -1.22 15.34
N VAL A 32 32.14 -2.31 14.76
CA VAL A 32 30.82 -2.86 15.07
C VAL A 32 30.96 -4.34 15.45
N GLU A 33 30.39 -4.71 16.58
CA GLU A 33 30.35 -6.10 17.05
C GLU A 33 29.41 -6.94 16.16
N GLY A 34 29.79 -8.19 15.89
CA GLY A 34 28.99 -9.12 15.09
C GLY A 34 29.33 -9.19 13.60
N LEU A 35 30.16 -8.26 13.09
CA LEU A 35 30.75 -8.35 11.75
C LEU A 35 31.89 -9.39 11.70
N GLN A 36 31.98 -10.10 10.58
CA GLN A 36 33.03 -11.10 10.32
C GLN A 36 34.15 -10.53 9.44
N ALA A 37 33.80 -9.65 8.50
CA ALA A 37 34.70 -8.91 7.63
C ALA A 37 34.26 -7.44 7.53
N PRO A 38 35.14 -6.54 7.04
CA PRO A 38 34.76 -5.15 6.80
C PRO A 38 33.63 -5.02 5.77
N VAL A 39 32.76 -4.02 5.98
CA VAL A 39 31.69 -3.63 5.06
C VAL A 39 31.84 -2.15 4.69
N GLU A 40 31.62 -1.83 3.42
CA GLU A 40 31.53 -0.44 2.95
C GLU A 40 30.08 -0.11 2.57
N ILE A 41 29.53 0.94 3.19
CA ILE A 41 28.23 1.51 2.83
C ILE A 41 28.49 2.86 2.16
N LEU A 42 28.15 2.94 0.88
CA LEU A 42 28.19 4.15 0.09
C LEU A 42 26.76 4.71 0.00
N LYS A 43 26.46 5.80 0.71
CA LYS A 43 25.15 6.44 0.65
C LYS A 43 25.16 7.55 -0.38
N ASP A 44 24.27 7.48 -1.35
CA ASP A 44 24.14 8.52 -2.38
C ASP A 44 23.30 9.73 -1.90
N ARG A 45 23.26 10.79 -2.71
CA ARG A 45 22.52 12.03 -2.42
C ARG A 45 20.98 11.90 -2.44
N TRP A 46 20.44 10.79 -2.95
CA TRP A 46 19.01 10.49 -2.91
C TRP A 46 18.65 9.64 -1.69
N GLY A 47 19.65 9.08 -1.01
CA GLY A 47 19.52 8.33 0.23
C GLY A 47 19.64 6.81 0.04
N ILE A 48 20.02 6.33 -1.15
CA ILE A 48 20.23 4.90 -1.40
C ILE A 48 21.52 4.46 -0.70
N SER A 49 21.43 3.42 0.14
CA SER A 49 22.60 2.75 0.72
C SER A 49 23.08 1.65 -0.22
N HIS A 50 24.26 1.83 -0.79
CA HIS A 50 24.96 0.80 -1.56
C HIS A 50 25.96 0.05 -0.68
N ILE A 51 25.66 -1.20 -0.37
CA ILE A 51 26.30 -2.02 0.65
C ILE A 51 27.20 -3.05 -0.02
N TYR A 52 28.50 -2.98 0.26
CA TYR A 52 29.53 -3.89 -0.25
C TYR A 52 30.09 -4.72 0.89
N ALA A 53 29.90 -6.03 0.85
CA ALA A 53 30.34 -6.96 1.89
C ALA A 53 31.07 -8.18 1.29
N GLU A 54 32.04 -8.72 2.03
CA GLU A 54 32.79 -9.92 1.62
C GLU A 54 32.08 -11.24 1.97
N THR A 55 31.10 -11.19 2.89
CA THR A 55 30.31 -12.34 3.31
C THR A 55 28.81 -12.04 3.21
N GLU A 56 27.99 -13.09 3.07
CA GLU A 56 26.53 -12.94 3.09
C GLU A 56 26.00 -12.48 4.45
N HIS A 57 26.60 -12.99 5.53
CA HIS A 57 26.23 -12.57 6.89
C HIS A 57 26.41 -11.06 7.03
N ASP A 58 27.57 -10.54 6.66
CA ASP A 58 27.88 -9.12 6.79
C ASP A 58 27.03 -8.24 5.85
N LEU A 59 26.62 -8.78 4.69
CA LEU A 59 25.73 -8.07 3.75
C LEU A 59 24.36 -7.79 4.38
N PHE A 60 23.71 -8.81 4.92
CA PHE A 60 22.38 -8.66 5.53
C PHE A 60 22.44 -8.00 6.90
N PHE A 61 23.50 -8.25 7.68
CA PHE A 61 23.79 -7.49 8.88
C PHE A 61 23.87 -5.99 8.57
N ALA A 62 24.66 -5.58 7.59
CA ALA A 62 24.79 -4.18 7.23
C ALA A 62 23.51 -3.59 6.61
N GLN A 63 22.69 -4.40 5.92
CA GLN A 63 21.35 -3.97 5.48
C GLN A 63 20.47 -3.61 6.69
N GLY A 64 20.41 -4.50 7.69
CA GLY A 64 19.65 -4.25 8.92
C GLY A 64 20.18 -3.04 9.70
N TYR A 65 21.49 -2.94 9.86
CA TYR A 65 22.17 -1.82 10.50
C TYR A 65 21.86 -0.49 9.80
N SER A 66 22.02 -0.43 8.47
CA SER A 66 21.75 0.79 7.68
C SER A 66 20.28 1.20 7.76
N ALA A 67 19.35 0.25 7.65
CA ALA A 67 17.93 0.54 7.71
C ALA A 67 17.52 1.03 9.11
N ALA A 68 18.01 0.42 10.18
CA ALA A 68 17.78 0.87 11.56
C ALA A 68 18.34 2.27 11.80
N ARG A 69 19.55 2.57 11.28
CA ARG A 69 20.15 3.91 11.32
C ARG A 69 19.29 4.99 10.70
N ASP A 70 18.63 4.66 9.60
CA ASP A 70 17.77 5.60 8.90
C ASP A 70 16.35 5.68 9.48
N ARG A 71 15.87 4.64 10.18
CA ARG A 71 14.45 4.42 10.48
C ARG A 71 14.15 4.11 11.94
N LEU A 72 15.05 4.40 12.87
CA LEU A 72 14.98 3.92 14.26
C LEU A 72 13.59 4.08 14.93
N PHE A 73 12.95 5.25 14.80
CA PHE A 73 11.62 5.48 15.36
C PHE A 73 10.55 4.61 14.69
N GLN A 74 10.55 4.55 13.36
CA GLN A 74 9.65 3.66 12.60
C GLN A 74 9.86 2.19 13.02
N PHE A 75 11.10 1.79 13.29
CA PHE A 75 11.45 0.42 13.69
C PHE A 75 10.91 0.07 15.08
N GLU A 76 11.01 0.97 16.07
CA GLU A 76 10.44 0.72 17.39
C GLU A 76 8.91 0.62 17.34
N ILE A 77 8.26 1.51 16.59
CA ILE A 77 6.81 1.46 16.41
C ILE A 77 6.38 0.19 15.67
N TRP A 78 7.12 -0.23 14.64
CA TRP A 78 6.88 -1.49 13.92
C TRP A 78 7.01 -2.70 14.84
N ARG A 79 8.10 -2.77 15.62
CA ARG A 79 8.32 -3.82 16.60
C ARG A 79 7.16 -3.90 17.59
N ALA A 80 6.74 -2.76 18.15
CA ALA A 80 5.64 -2.73 19.10
C ALA A 80 4.31 -3.22 18.51
N ARG A 81 4.00 -2.84 17.26
CA ARG A 81 2.81 -3.35 16.53
C ARG A 81 2.92 -4.85 16.25
N ALA A 82 4.09 -5.31 15.83
CA ALA A 82 4.35 -6.71 15.49
C ALA A 82 4.24 -7.64 16.70
N THR A 83 4.72 -7.20 17.88
CA THR A 83 4.78 -8.03 19.09
C THR A 83 3.61 -7.82 20.06
N GLY A 84 2.68 -6.91 19.74
CA GLY A 84 1.59 -6.54 20.64
C GLY A 84 2.09 -5.94 21.96
N THR A 85 2.92 -4.90 21.87
CA THR A 85 3.44 -4.13 23.02
C THR A 85 3.24 -2.63 22.86
N THR A 86 2.23 -2.21 22.09
CA THR A 86 1.89 -0.79 21.90
C THR A 86 1.28 -0.16 23.15
N ALA A 87 0.66 -0.94 24.05
CA ALA A 87 0.17 -0.49 25.34
C ALA A 87 1.29 -0.08 26.32
N GLU A 88 2.53 -0.53 26.11
CA GLU A 88 3.70 -0.03 26.83
C GLU A 88 4.06 1.41 26.44
N ILE A 89 3.63 1.84 25.26
CA ILE A 89 3.90 3.17 24.71
C ILE A 89 2.70 4.09 24.97
N LEU A 90 1.49 3.62 24.64
CA LEU A 90 0.26 4.43 24.61
C LEU A 90 -0.69 4.17 25.80
N GLY A 91 -0.36 3.23 26.68
CA GLY A 91 -1.19 2.91 27.83
C GLY A 91 -2.50 2.18 27.46
N PRO A 92 -3.56 2.34 28.27
CA PRO A 92 -4.77 1.52 28.19
C PRO A 92 -5.48 1.52 26.84
N LYS A 93 -5.43 2.63 26.08
CA LYS A 93 -6.11 2.73 24.78
C LYS A 93 -5.58 1.76 23.71
N ALA A 94 -4.39 1.19 23.93
CA ALA A 94 -3.76 0.25 23.01
C ALA A 94 -3.89 -1.22 23.46
N ILE A 95 -4.64 -1.50 24.53
CA ILE A 95 -4.86 -2.87 25.03
C ILE A 95 -5.50 -3.77 23.97
N GLU A 96 -6.59 -3.33 23.33
CA GLU A 96 -7.31 -4.15 22.34
C GLU A 96 -6.44 -4.44 21.12
N ARG A 97 -5.63 -3.46 20.71
CA ARG A 97 -4.64 -3.61 19.65
C ARG A 97 -3.60 -4.68 19.99
N ASP A 98 -3.05 -4.64 21.19
CA ASP A 98 -2.07 -5.64 21.64
C ASP A 98 -2.69 -7.02 21.80
N HIS A 99 -3.95 -7.09 22.26
CA HIS A 99 -4.72 -8.33 22.32
C HIS A 99 -4.92 -8.90 20.91
N GLY A 100 -5.36 -8.10 19.94
CA GLY A 100 -5.48 -8.49 18.54
C GLY A 100 -4.15 -8.96 17.95
N ALA A 101 -3.08 -8.18 18.09
CA ALA A 101 -1.76 -8.53 17.58
C ALA A 101 -1.27 -9.90 18.12
N ARG A 102 -1.53 -10.18 19.40
CA ARG A 102 -1.20 -11.47 20.02
C ARG A 102 -2.12 -12.59 19.57
N LEU A 103 -3.42 -12.35 19.45
CA LEU A 103 -4.41 -13.33 18.97
C LEU A 103 -4.10 -13.79 17.54
N PHE A 104 -3.73 -12.85 16.67
CA PHE A 104 -3.47 -13.09 15.25
C PHE A 104 -1.99 -13.36 14.93
N LYS A 105 -1.14 -13.54 15.95
CA LYS A 105 0.30 -13.83 15.76
C LYS A 105 0.54 -15.27 15.27
N PHE A 106 1.44 -15.40 14.30
CA PHE A 106 1.96 -16.70 13.86
C PHE A 106 2.76 -17.40 14.97
N ARG A 107 2.49 -18.70 15.18
CA ARG A 107 3.09 -19.52 16.25
C ARG A 107 3.73 -20.83 15.74
N GLY A 108 3.92 -20.95 14.43
CA GLY A 108 4.60 -22.11 13.84
C GLY A 108 6.12 -22.13 14.14
N ALA A 109 6.79 -23.21 13.72
CA ALA A 109 8.22 -23.38 13.95
C ALA A 109 9.05 -22.38 13.14
N MET A 110 9.73 -21.45 13.82
CA MET A 110 10.49 -20.36 13.17
C MET A 110 11.50 -20.85 12.12
N GLY A 111 12.20 -21.97 12.35
CA GLY A 111 13.16 -22.50 11.38
C GLY A 111 12.52 -22.96 10.06
N GLU A 112 11.34 -23.58 10.12
CA GLU A 112 10.59 -24.00 8.93
C GLU A 112 10.04 -22.79 8.18
N GLU A 113 9.49 -21.83 8.93
CA GLU A 113 9.02 -20.55 8.42
C GLU A 113 10.09 -19.78 7.65
N LEU A 114 11.26 -19.56 8.26
CA LEU A 114 12.36 -18.83 7.62
C LEU A 114 12.93 -19.59 6.40
N SER A 115 12.99 -20.92 6.47
CA SER A 115 13.51 -21.75 5.37
C SER A 115 12.57 -21.79 4.15
N HIS A 116 11.30 -21.44 4.31
CA HIS A 116 10.36 -21.28 3.20
C HIS A 116 10.86 -20.23 2.21
N TYR A 117 11.21 -19.04 2.72
CA TYR A 117 11.57 -17.89 1.89
C TYR A 117 12.92 -18.00 1.22
N HIS A 118 13.87 -18.72 1.81
CA HIS A 118 15.17 -18.99 1.21
C HIS A 118 15.82 -20.19 1.93
N PRO A 119 16.60 -21.07 1.26
CA PRO A 119 17.27 -22.20 1.93
C PRO A 119 18.21 -21.79 3.07
N ARG A 120 18.69 -20.54 3.07
CA ARG A 120 19.46 -19.91 4.16
C ARG A 120 18.68 -18.83 4.92
N GLY A 121 17.34 -18.89 4.90
CA GLY A 121 16.51 -17.84 5.49
C GLY A 121 16.77 -17.63 6.98
N VAL A 122 17.11 -18.69 7.72
CA VAL A 122 17.52 -18.58 9.14
C VAL A 122 18.76 -17.69 9.29
N ASP A 123 19.79 -17.91 8.48
CA ASP A 123 21.04 -17.15 8.55
C ASP A 123 20.85 -15.71 8.05
N ILE A 124 20.13 -15.52 6.95
CA ILE A 124 19.87 -14.20 6.34
C ILE A 124 19.07 -13.30 7.27
N VAL A 125 17.93 -13.79 7.78
CA VAL A 125 17.05 -13.01 8.64
C VAL A 125 17.70 -12.79 10.01
N GLY A 126 18.40 -13.80 10.55
CA GLY A 126 19.17 -13.66 11.78
C GLY A 126 20.26 -12.60 11.67
N ALA A 127 21.03 -12.59 10.57
CA ALA A 127 22.05 -11.57 10.33
C ALA A 127 21.44 -10.17 10.24
N PHE A 128 20.33 -10.00 9.52
CA PHE A 128 19.59 -8.74 9.45
C PHE A 128 19.16 -8.24 10.84
N VAL A 129 18.55 -9.10 11.65
CA VAL A 129 18.12 -8.77 13.02
C VAL A 129 19.31 -8.40 13.91
N HIS A 130 20.43 -9.12 13.82
CA HIS A 130 21.65 -8.76 14.55
C HIS A 130 22.18 -7.39 14.15
N GLY A 131 22.12 -7.03 12.86
CA GLY A 131 22.49 -5.70 12.37
C GLY A 131 21.61 -4.58 12.92
N VAL A 132 20.29 -4.81 12.96
CA VAL A 132 19.33 -3.90 13.59
C VAL A 132 19.69 -3.69 15.07
N ASN A 133 19.92 -4.79 15.81
CA ASN A 133 20.24 -4.73 17.23
C ASN A 133 21.59 -4.07 17.50
N ALA A 134 22.60 -4.27 16.64
CA ALA A 134 23.88 -3.61 16.76
C ALA A 134 23.76 -2.08 16.64
N TYR A 135 22.91 -1.58 15.73
CA TYR A 135 22.64 -0.15 15.66
C TYR A 135 21.84 0.36 16.87
N ILE A 136 20.89 -0.42 17.38
CA ILE A 136 20.17 -0.08 18.62
C ILE A 136 21.16 0.05 19.78
N ASP A 137 22.09 -0.90 19.93
CA ASP A 137 23.11 -0.86 20.98
C ASP A 137 24.03 0.36 20.84
N GLU A 138 24.43 0.72 19.62
CA GLU A 138 25.18 1.95 19.33
C GLU A 138 24.39 3.21 19.73
N ALA A 139 23.13 3.33 19.30
CA ALA A 139 22.28 4.47 19.62
C ALA A 139 22.04 4.62 21.13
N MET A 140 22.00 3.49 21.86
CA MET A 140 21.82 3.48 23.32
C MET A 140 23.11 3.79 24.10
N GLN A 141 24.27 3.95 23.45
CA GLN A 141 25.48 4.48 24.10
C GLN A 141 25.33 5.97 24.46
N ASP A 142 24.53 6.71 23.69
CA ASP A 142 24.17 8.11 23.94
C ASP A 142 22.66 8.33 23.72
N PRO A 143 21.80 7.96 24.68
CA PRO A 143 20.34 8.09 24.55
C PRO A 143 19.87 9.54 24.31
N ASP A 144 20.66 10.54 24.72
CA ASP A 144 20.36 11.96 24.46
C ASP A 144 20.44 12.30 22.96
N SER A 145 21.09 11.46 22.15
CA SER A 145 21.19 11.60 20.70
C SER A 145 20.00 11.00 19.93
N LEU A 146 19.08 10.30 20.60
CA LEU A 146 17.92 9.68 19.93
C LEU A 146 17.07 10.71 19.16
N PRO A 147 16.48 10.32 18.02
CA PRO A 147 15.61 11.20 17.24
C PRO A 147 14.48 11.82 18.06
N LEU A 148 14.07 13.02 17.67
CA LEU A 148 13.05 13.83 18.38
C LEU A 148 11.80 13.03 18.84
N PRO A 149 11.18 12.14 18.03
CA PRO A 149 10.03 11.36 18.46
C PRO A 149 10.25 10.52 19.74
N PHE A 150 11.44 9.97 19.98
CA PHE A 150 11.76 9.23 21.20
C PHE A 150 11.71 10.14 22.43
N LYS A 151 12.31 11.33 22.32
CA LYS A 151 12.32 12.37 23.37
C LYS A 151 10.92 12.87 23.69
N LEU A 152 10.07 13.03 22.67
CA LEU A 152 8.69 13.49 22.85
C LEU A 152 7.84 12.46 23.60
N LEU A 153 8.04 11.16 23.36
CA LEU A 153 7.24 10.08 23.93
C LEU A 153 7.82 9.47 25.21
N ASP A 154 9.08 9.79 25.54
CA ASP A 154 9.85 9.14 26.61
C ASP A 154 9.84 7.61 26.45
N ILE A 155 10.37 7.17 25.31
CA ILE A 155 10.57 5.75 24.98
C ILE A 155 12.00 5.54 24.49
N GLU A 156 12.44 4.28 24.54
CA GLU A 156 13.72 3.83 24.01
C GLU A 156 13.47 2.70 22.98
N PRO A 157 14.30 2.58 21.93
CA PRO A 157 14.22 1.45 21.01
C PRO A 157 14.53 0.13 21.75
N LYS A 158 13.82 -0.94 21.41
CA LYS A 158 14.07 -2.28 21.96
C LYS A 158 14.59 -3.23 20.90
N HIS A 159 15.40 -4.20 21.34
CA HIS A 159 15.92 -5.25 20.48
C HIS A 159 14.82 -6.02 19.75
N TRP A 160 15.15 -6.40 18.52
CA TRP A 160 14.35 -7.20 17.63
C TRP A 160 14.66 -8.69 17.80
N THR A 161 13.66 -9.49 17.45
CA THR A 161 13.77 -10.92 17.15
C THR A 161 13.26 -11.15 15.73
N GLU A 162 13.47 -12.34 15.19
CA GLU A 162 12.97 -12.74 13.86
C GLU A 162 11.44 -12.65 13.76
N GLU A 163 10.73 -12.74 14.89
CA GLU A 163 9.27 -12.55 14.96
C GLU A 163 8.81 -11.18 14.44
N VAL A 164 9.65 -10.15 14.56
CA VAL A 164 9.35 -8.81 14.07
C VAL A 164 9.38 -8.79 12.54
N VAL A 165 10.37 -9.46 11.94
CA VAL A 165 10.55 -9.55 10.48
C VAL A 165 9.43 -10.36 9.85
N ILE A 166 9.10 -11.51 10.45
CA ILE A 166 8.04 -12.39 9.95
C ILE A 166 6.64 -11.93 10.40
N SER A 167 6.47 -10.75 11.00
CA SER A 167 5.14 -10.31 11.41
C SER A 167 4.19 -10.23 10.20
N ARG A 168 2.90 -10.55 10.42
CA ARG A 168 1.84 -10.42 9.40
C ARG A 168 1.06 -9.12 9.54
N HIS A 169 1.33 -8.30 10.56
CA HIS A 169 0.49 -7.16 10.91
C HIS A 169 0.37 -6.08 9.81
N GLN A 170 1.36 -6.01 8.92
CA GLN A 170 1.44 -5.11 7.77
C GLN A 170 0.97 -5.72 6.45
N GLY A 171 0.73 -7.04 6.41
CA GLY A 171 0.46 -7.77 5.17
C GLY A 171 -0.83 -7.30 4.51
N LEU A 172 -0.93 -7.38 3.19
CA LEU A 172 -2.22 -7.30 2.51
C LEU A 172 -2.82 -8.71 2.54
N LEU A 173 -3.60 -8.98 3.59
CA LEU A 173 -4.03 -10.34 3.97
C LEU A 173 -5.35 -10.76 3.29
N GLY A 174 -6.20 -9.77 2.96
CA GLY A 174 -7.31 -9.87 2.01
C GLY A 174 -8.55 -10.66 2.45
N ASN A 175 -9.71 -10.09 2.12
CA ASN A 175 -11.07 -10.64 2.14
C ASN A 175 -11.93 -10.50 3.40
N ILE A 176 -11.43 -10.62 4.64
CA ILE A 176 -12.36 -10.74 5.80
C ILE A 176 -13.30 -9.54 6.01
N GLY A 177 -12.82 -8.32 5.75
CA GLY A 177 -13.66 -7.11 5.84
C GLY A 177 -14.73 -7.06 4.75
N LEU A 178 -14.39 -7.51 3.55
CA LEU A 178 -15.31 -7.60 2.41
C LEU A 178 -16.36 -8.69 2.67
N GLU A 179 -15.93 -9.90 3.03
CA GLU A 179 -16.81 -11.02 3.39
C GLU A 179 -17.82 -10.62 4.47
N MET A 180 -17.35 -9.95 5.53
CA MET A 180 -18.21 -9.45 6.61
C MET A 180 -19.25 -8.45 6.09
N ASN A 181 -18.82 -7.46 5.30
CA ASN A 181 -19.72 -6.43 4.77
C ASN A 181 -20.73 -6.98 3.77
N ILE A 182 -20.31 -7.89 2.88
CA ILE A 182 -21.21 -8.58 1.95
C ILE A 182 -22.20 -9.45 2.73
N GLY A 183 -21.77 -10.22 3.72
CA GLY A 183 -22.68 -11.00 4.57
C GLY A 183 -23.72 -10.13 5.28
N ARG A 184 -23.31 -8.98 5.84
CA ARG A 184 -24.21 -8.01 6.46
C ARG A 184 -25.18 -7.39 5.45
N ALA A 185 -24.71 -7.06 4.25
CA ALA A 185 -25.56 -6.55 3.19
C ALA A 185 -26.59 -7.59 2.71
N VAL A 186 -26.20 -8.86 2.58
CA VAL A 186 -27.14 -9.95 2.26
C VAL A 186 -28.21 -10.07 3.34
N CYS A 187 -27.84 -9.95 4.63
CA CYS A 187 -28.79 -9.93 5.73
C CYS A 187 -29.78 -8.75 5.70
N THR A 188 -29.37 -7.59 5.18
CA THR A 188 -30.21 -6.37 5.21
C THR A 188 -31.05 -6.15 3.96
N ILE A 189 -30.54 -6.51 2.77
CA ILE A 189 -31.19 -6.22 1.48
C ILE A 189 -31.33 -7.45 0.56
N GLY A 190 -30.76 -8.60 0.95
CA GLY A 190 -30.85 -9.85 0.18
C GLY A 190 -29.83 -9.97 -0.95
N GLU A 191 -29.60 -11.21 -1.40
CA GLU A 191 -28.54 -11.54 -2.37
C GLU A 191 -28.68 -10.83 -3.72
N GLU A 192 -29.90 -10.74 -4.25
CA GLU A 192 -30.16 -10.17 -5.58
C GLU A 192 -29.78 -8.69 -5.64
N ALA A 193 -30.16 -7.92 -4.61
CA ALA A 193 -29.81 -6.50 -4.51
C ALA A 193 -28.29 -6.31 -4.34
N VAL A 194 -27.61 -7.17 -3.57
CA VAL A 194 -26.14 -7.12 -3.44
C VAL A 194 -25.46 -7.36 -4.79
N ARG A 195 -25.91 -8.36 -5.56
CA ARG A 195 -25.36 -8.64 -6.91
C ARG A 195 -25.57 -7.50 -7.89
N GLU A 196 -26.67 -6.77 -7.79
CA GLU A 196 -26.93 -5.60 -8.64
C GLU A 196 -26.03 -4.41 -8.29
N LEU A 197 -25.75 -4.21 -7.00
CA LEU A 197 -24.97 -3.06 -6.51
C LEU A 197 -23.46 -3.25 -6.59
N GLN A 198 -22.98 -4.48 -6.54
CA GLN A 198 -21.55 -4.82 -6.55
C GLN A 198 -21.10 -5.35 -7.92
N TYR A 199 -19.93 -4.90 -8.36
CA TYR A 199 -19.33 -5.41 -9.59
C TYR A 199 -18.48 -6.67 -9.32
N PHE A 200 -19.13 -7.83 -9.32
CA PHE A 200 -18.43 -9.11 -9.25
C PHE A 200 -17.94 -9.54 -10.64
N HIS A 201 -16.68 -9.97 -10.72
CA HIS A 201 -16.14 -10.54 -11.95
C HIS A 201 -14.95 -11.47 -11.66
N PRO A 202 -14.73 -12.50 -12.50
CA PRO A 202 -15.27 -12.69 -13.84
C PRO A 202 -16.70 -13.27 -13.89
N HIS A 203 -17.25 -13.69 -12.76
CA HIS A 203 -18.65 -14.11 -12.62
C HIS A 203 -19.18 -13.82 -11.22
N ASP A 204 -20.47 -14.07 -11.01
CA ASP A 204 -21.11 -13.90 -9.71
C ASP A 204 -20.70 -15.00 -8.72
N PRO A 205 -20.40 -14.65 -7.46
CA PRO A 205 -20.23 -15.62 -6.37
C PRO A 205 -21.57 -16.20 -5.91
N ASP A 206 -21.48 -17.34 -5.20
CA ASP A 206 -22.57 -17.79 -4.32
C ASP A 206 -22.59 -16.91 -3.06
N LEU A 207 -23.72 -16.23 -2.81
CA LEU A 207 -23.92 -15.33 -1.67
C LEU A 207 -24.93 -15.90 -0.65
N THR A 208 -25.35 -17.16 -0.82
CA THR A 208 -26.34 -17.77 0.06
C THR A 208 -25.78 -17.97 1.48
N LEU A 209 -26.44 -17.33 2.45
CA LEU A 209 -26.17 -17.54 3.86
C LEU A 209 -26.78 -18.86 4.34
N ASP A 210 -25.98 -19.67 5.05
CA ASP A 210 -26.51 -20.85 5.73
C ASP A 210 -27.51 -20.43 6.83
N PRO A 211 -28.59 -21.19 7.09
CA PRO A 211 -29.56 -20.86 8.13
C PRO A 211 -29.00 -20.74 9.55
N MET A 212 -27.79 -21.27 9.80
CA MET A 212 -27.09 -21.09 11.07
C MET A 212 -26.51 -19.68 11.25
N ILE A 213 -26.31 -18.93 10.16
CA ILE A 213 -25.80 -17.56 10.23
C ILE A 213 -26.92 -16.65 10.76
N ASP A 214 -26.74 -16.16 11.98
CA ASP A 214 -27.69 -15.27 12.62
C ASP A 214 -27.46 -13.81 12.15
N CYS A 215 -28.39 -13.31 11.33
CA CYS A 215 -28.29 -11.97 10.76
C CYS A 215 -28.32 -10.84 11.79
N GLU A 216 -29.04 -10.99 12.91
CA GLU A 216 -29.08 -9.98 13.96
C GLU A 216 -27.72 -9.91 14.67
N SER A 217 -27.12 -11.06 14.98
CA SER A 217 -25.77 -11.16 15.55
C SER A 217 -24.72 -10.57 14.61
N LEU A 218 -24.80 -10.88 13.31
CA LEU A 218 -23.86 -10.40 12.29
C LEU A 218 -23.91 -8.87 12.12
N VAL A 219 -25.12 -8.29 12.15
CA VAL A 219 -25.36 -6.86 11.91
C VAL A 219 -25.09 -6.01 13.15
N GLU A 220 -25.47 -6.48 14.34
CA GLU A 220 -25.43 -5.66 15.57
C GLU A 220 -24.08 -5.66 16.29
N ASN A 221 -23.22 -6.65 16.05
CA ASN A 221 -21.95 -6.82 16.78
C ASN A 221 -20.72 -6.42 15.97
N ASP A 222 -19.72 -5.83 16.62
CA ASP A 222 -18.38 -5.61 16.04
C ASP A 222 -17.52 -6.88 16.10
N ILE A 223 -17.86 -7.86 15.25
CA ILE A 223 -17.22 -9.18 15.24
C ILE A 223 -15.71 -9.12 14.98
N LEU A 224 -15.24 -8.11 14.24
CA LEU A 224 -13.83 -7.96 13.86
C LEU A 224 -13.08 -6.96 14.73
N TYR A 225 -13.61 -6.53 15.89
CA TYR A 225 -13.02 -5.45 16.69
C TYR A 225 -11.52 -5.66 16.99
N LEU A 226 -11.11 -6.86 17.45
CA LEU A 226 -9.70 -7.16 17.71
C LEU A 226 -8.86 -7.18 16.43
N TYR A 227 -9.41 -7.71 15.33
CA TYR A 227 -8.73 -7.74 14.04
C TYR A 227 -8.49 -6.31 13.53
N ASN A 228 -9.52 -5.47 13.57
CA ASN A 228 -9.45 -4.07 13.16
C ASN A 228 -8.53 -3.25 14.07
N ALA A 229 -8.55 -3.49 15.39
CA ALA A 229 -7.73 -2.75 16.35
C ALA A 229 -6.23 -2.88 16.09
N TYR A 230 -5.72 -4.07 15.75
CA TYR A 230 -4.29 -4.24 15.49
C TYR A 230 -3.85 -3.77 14.11
N ARG A 231 -4.78 -3.74 13.14
CA ARG A 231 -4.56 -3.36 11.74
C ARG A 231 -4.59 -1.86 11.50
N ARG A 232 -5.49 -1.12 12.16
CA ARG A 232 -5.62 0.35 12.03
C ARG A 232 -4.32 1.09 12.39
N ASN A 233 -4.11 2.28 11.85
CA ASN A 233 -2.94 3.09 12.18
C ASN A 233 -2.89 3.49 13.66
N LEU A 234 -1.70 3.77 14.19
CA LEU A 234 -1.56 4.27 15.55
C LEU A 234 -1.94 5.75 15.59
N ARG A 235 -2.75 6.14 16.57
CA ARG A 235 -3.13 7.54 16.82
C ARG A 235 -2.51 8.00 18.12
N PHE A 236 -1.58 8.96 17.99
CA PHE A 236 -0.99 9.64 19.12
C PHE A 236 -1.87 10.82 19.53
N GLU A 237 -2.00 11.03 20.83
CA GLU A 237 -2.75 12.13 21.45
C GLU A 237 -1.78 13.06 22.18
N PRO A 238 -2.18 14.33 22.44
CA PRO A 238 -1.36 15.26 23.20
C PRO A 238 -0.94 14.72 24.58
N ALA A 239 -1.74 13.84 25.20
CA ALA A 239 -1.41 13.22 26.48
C ALA A 239 -0.24 12.23 26.40
N ASP A 240 0.04 11.66 25.21
CA ASP A 240 1.17 10.74 25.00
C ASP A 240 2.51 11.49 24.94
N ILE A 241 2.49 12.78 24.57
CA ILE A 241 3.69 13.63 24.51
C ILE A 241 4.09 14.04 25.94
N GLN A 242 5.25 13.60 26.40
CA GLN A 242 5.75 13.88 27.75
C GLN A 242 6.28 15.30 27.92
N VAL A 243 6.74 15.92 26.84
CA VAL A 243 7.17 17.33 26.83
C VAL A 243 5.93 18.24 26.76
N VAL A 244 5.47 18.76 27.90
CA VAL A 244 4.22 19.56 27.99
C VAL A 244 4.17 20.73 27.02
N ALA A 245 5.29 21.44 26.82
CA ALA A 245 5.36 22.57 25.89
C ALA A 245 5.24 22.18 24.41
N ALA A 246 5.47 20.89 24.09
CA ALA A 246 5.37 20.34 22.74
C ALA A 246 3.94 19.88 22.41
N ARG A 247 3.02 19.83 23.38
CA ARG A 247 1.66 19.32 23.19
C ARG A 247 0.83 20.24 22.33
N ASN A 248 0.00 19.65 21.48
CA ASN A 248 -1.11 20.36 20.87
C ASN A 248 -2.16 20.74 21.92
N ASP A 249 -2.90 21.83 21.72
CA ASP A 249 -4.06 22.11 22.55
C ASP A 249 -5.27 21.25 22.14
N ALA A 250 -6.26 21.15 23.03
CA ALA A 250 -7.40 20.27 22.82
C ALA A 250 -8.28 20.71 21.63
N GLY A 251 -8.42 22.01 21.37
CA GLY A 251 -9.25 22.52 20.28
C GLY A 251 -8.64 22.23 18.92
N ASP A 252 -7.34 22.51 18.78
CA ASP A 252 -6.59 22.25 17.56
C ASP A 252 -6.40 20.75 17.30
N PHE A 253 -6.22 19.94 18.35
CA PHE A 253 -6.19 18.48 18.23
C PHE A 253 -7.49 17.93 17.65
N GLU A 254 -8.66 18.34 18.18
CA GLU A 254 -9.97 17.87 17.72
C GLU A 254 -10.24 18.21 16.25
N GLN A 255 -9.80 19.40 15.79
CA GLN A 255 -9.93 19.79 14.39
C GLN A 255 -9.09 18.91 13.47
N LEU A 256 -7.80 18.69 13.81
CA LEU A 256 -6.91 17.84 13.02
C LEU A 256 -7.32 16.37 13.05
N ALA A 257 -7.74 15.90 14.22
CA ALA A 257 -8.32 14.58 14.42
C ALA A 257 -9.48 14.34 13.44
N THR A 258 -10.41 15.28 13.37
CA THR A 258 -11.57 15.20 12.46
C THR A 258 -11.12 15.09 10.99
N VAL A 259 -10.11 15.87 10.58
CA VAL A 259 -9.55 15.79 9.23
C VAL A 259 -8.91 14.43 8.95
N LEU A 260 -8.14 13.90 9.90
CA LEU A 260 -7.50 12.59 9.78
C LEU A 260 -8.52 11.45 9.72
N ASP A 261 -9.57 11.53 10.52
CA ASP A 261 -10.65 10.54 10.54
C ASP A 261 -11.41 10.56 9.20
N GLN A 262 -11.72 11.75 8.65
CA GLN A 262 -12.31 11.91 7.32
C GLN A 262 -11.42 11.34 6.21
N GLU A 263 -10.12 11.60 6.25
CA GLU A 263 -9.16 11.03 5.30
C GLU A 263 -9.09 9.50 5.40
N ALA A 264 -9.12 8.93 6.61
CA ALA A 264 -9.14 7.49 6.82
C ALA A 264 -10.43 6.84 6.30
N ASP A 265 -11.58 7.47 6.55
CA ASP A 265 -12.89 7.02 6.07
C ASP A 265 -12.96 7.03 4.53
N LEU A 266 -12.39 8.06 3.88
CA LEU A 266 -12.30 8.13 2.42
C LEU A 266 -11.43 7.00 1.85
N ILE A 267 -10.27 6.71 2.46
CA ILE A 267 -9.44 5.57 2.04
C ILE A 267 -10.23 4.28 2.19
N GLN A 268 -10.92 4.07 3.31
CA GLN A 268 -11.71 2.85 3.51
C GLN A 268 -12.86 2.74 2.49
N ARG A 269 -13.54 3.85 2.19
CA ARG A 269 -14.65 3.90 1.22
C ARG A 269 -14.18 3.62 -0.21
N PHE A 270 -12.95 3.98 -0.58
CA PHE A 270 -12.44 3.83 -1.95
C PHE A 270 -11.23 2.89 -2.05
N ASP A 271 -10.99 2.04 -1.04
CA ASP A 271 -9.74 1.25 -0.88
C ASP A 271 -9.39 0.45 -2.14
N LEU A 272 -10.39 -0.17 -2.77
CA LEU A 272 -10.22 -1.01 -3.96
C LEU A 272 -9.62 -0.26 -5.17
N ASP A 273 -9.83 1.05 -5.26
CA ASP A 273 -9.34 1.88 -6.37
C ASP A 273 -8.21 2.85 -5.94
N ASP A 274 -8.21 3.30 -4.69
CA ASP A 274 -7.19 4.21 -4.12
C ASP A 274 -5.89 3.49 -3.76
N ILE A 275 -5.98 2.24 -3.30
CA ILE A 275 -4.85 1.37 -2.97
C ILE A 275 -4.69 0.33 -4.06
N GLY A 276 -3.46 0.13 -4.52
CA GLY A 276 -3.21 -0.71 -5.67
C GLY A 276 -1.77 -0.60 -6.13
N SER A 277 -1.54 -0.74 -7.43
CA SER A 277 -0.26 -0.53 -8.09
C SER A 277 -0.48 -0.51 -9.59
N ASN A 278 0.47 0.04 -10.35
CA ASN A 278 0.67 -0.39 -11.74
C ASN A 278 2.04 -1.05 -11.91
N ASN A 279 2.13 -1.96 -12.87
CA ASN A 279 3.39 -2.42 -13.41
C ASN A 279 3.23 -2.83 -14.87
N TRP A 280 4.30 -2.76 -15.64
CA TRP A 280 4.30 -3.33 -16.98
C TRP A 280 5.70 -3.67 -17.46
N VAL A 281 5.74 -4.62 -18.39
CA VAL A 281 6.92 -5.01 -19.15
C VAL A 281 6.63 -4.85 -20.64
N VAL A 282 7.59 -4.27 -21.35
CA VAL A 282 7.51 -4.03 -22.79
C VAL A 282 8.68 -4.75 -23.44
N SER A 283 8.41 -5.59 -24.43
CA SER A 283 9.44 -6.32 -25.19
C SER A 283 10.27 -5.38 -26.07
N GLY A 284 11.45 -5.84 -26.49
CA GLY A 284 12.33 -5.09 -27.38
C GLY A 284 11.70 -4.70 -28.73
N ASP A 285 10.71 -5.45 -29.21
CA ASP A 285 10.00 -5.12 -30.46
C ASP A 285 9.22 -3.81 -30.37
N LEU A 286 8.72 -3.50 -29.16
CA LEU A 286 7.98 -2.29 -28.86
C LEU A 286 8.86 -1.18 -28.26
N THR A 287 10.16 -1.37 -28.09
CA THR A 287 11.07 -0.31 -27.66
C THR A 287 11.91 0.25 -28.82
N GLN A 288 12.38 1.49 -28.66
CA GLN A 288 13.17 2.19 -29.67
C GLN A 288 14.59 1.64 -29.80
N ASP A 289 15.16 1.13 -28.72
CA ASP A 289 16.53 0.59 -28.68
C ASP A 289 16.59 -0.94 -28.73
N GLY A 290 15.45 -1.63 -28.77
CA GLY A 290 15.37 -3.07 -28.98
C GLY A 290 15.53 -3.89 -27.71
N TRP A 291 15.54 -3.27 -26.53
CA TRP A 291 15.68 -3.96 -25.24
C TRP A 291 14.39 -3.90 -24.43
N PRO A 292 14.07 -4.94 -23.64
CA PRO A 292 12.94 -4.88 -22.73
C PRO A 292 13.04 -3.76 -21.69
N MET A 293 11.89 -3.22 -21.30
CA MET A 293 11.76 -2.27 -20.19
C MET A 293 10.81 -2.83 -19.13
N MET A 294 11.06 -2.53 -17.85
CA MET A 294 10.22 -2.90 -16.70
C MET A 294 9.90 -1.65 -15.89
N ILE A 295 8.61 -1.38 -15.69
CA ILE A 295 8.11 -0.23 -14.93
C ILE A 295 7.21 -0.70 -13.80
N ASN A 296 7.33 -0.11 -12.61
CA ASN A 296 6.47 -0.44 -11.47
C ASN A 296 6.28 0.76 -10.52
N ASP A 297 5.04 0.97 -10.06
CA ASP A 297 4.63 1.95 -9.06
C ASP A 297 3.52 1.41 -8.15
N PRO A 298 3.87 0.87 -6.97
CA PRO A 298 2.88 0.52 -5.96
C PRO A 298 2.16 1.75 -5.40
N HIS A 299 0.83 1.70 -5.34
CA HIS A 299 -0.05 2.74 -4.81
C HIS A 299 -0.46 2.39 -3.37
N ARG A 300 0.11 3.08 -2.41
CA ARG A 300 -0.10 2.81 -0.97
C ARG A 300 -0.27 4.12 -0.22
N ALA A 301 -0.61 4.03 1.06
CA ALA A 301 -0.67 5.19 1.93
C ALA A 301 0.63 6.01 1.86
N GLN A 302 0.50 7.32 1.71
CA GLN A 302 1.63 8.25 1.82
C GLN A 302 2.09 8.31 3.28
N SER A 303 3.39 8.26 3.50
CA SER A 303 3.98 8.27 4.83
C SER A 303 5.28 9.05 4.85
N VAL A 304 5.63 9.59 6.02
CA VAL A 304 6.95 10.11 6.31
C VAL A 304 7.56 9.33 7.47
N PRO A 305 8.78 8.77 7.34
CA PRO A 305 9.58 8.68 6.11
C PRO A 305 8.92 7.84 5.01
N SER A 306 9.53 7.82 3.82
CA SER A 306 9.00 7.13 2.64
C SER A 306 8.63 5.68 2.92
N LEU A 307 7.52 5.20 2.36
CA LEU A 307 7.07 3.83 2.59
C LEU A 307 8.12 2.79 2.19
N ARG A 308 8.68 2.92 0.97
CA ARG A 308 9.72 2.03 0.46
C ARG A 308 11.12 2.52 0.84
N TYR A 309 12.01 1.55 1.04
CA TYR A 309 13.43 1.76 1.34
C TYR A 309 14.27 1.21 0.19
N TRP A 310 15.03 2.09 -0.48
CA TRP A 310 15.97 1.71 -1.53
C TRP A 310 17.27 1.18 -0.94
N ALA A 311 17.79 0.09 -1.51
CA ALA A 311 19.11 -0.42 -1.18
C ALA A 311 19.76 -1.07 -2.41
N HIS A 312 21.09 -1.15 -2.38
CA HIS A 312 21.87 -1.93 -3.32
C HIS A 312 22.75 -2.90 -2.54
N LEU A 313 22.55 -4.20 -2.75
CA LEU A 313 23.23 -5.27 -2.02
C LEU A 313 24.29 -5.91 -2.91
N VAL A 314 25.56 -5.76 -2.57
CA VAL A 314 26.71 -6.30 -3.32
C VAL A 314 27.55 -7.22 -2.42
N GLY A 315 27.53 -8.52 -2.70
CA GLY A 315 28.27 -9.53 -1.95
C GLY A 315 28.23 -10.90 -2.63
N PRO A 316 28.73 -11.97 -1.98
CA PRO A 316 28.77 -13.30 -2.60
C PRO A 316 27.39 -13.82 -3.01
N GLY A 317 27.12 -13.87 -4.32
CA GLY A 317 25.82 -14.32 -4.86
C GLY A 317 24.70 -13.26 -4.83
N TRP A 318 25.03 -11.99 -4.53
CA TRP A 318 24.10 -10.88 -4.47
C TRP A 318 24.66 -9.66 -5.18
N ASN A 319 23.91 -9.12 -6.13
CA ASN A 319 24.18 -7.84 -6.76
C ASN A 319 22.85 -7.24 -7.22
N VAL A 320 22.08 -6.71 -6.26
CA VAL A 320 20.64 -6.44 -6.41
C VAL A 320 20.32 -5.03 -5.96
N LEU A 321 19.71 -4.24 -6.84
CA LEU A 321 19.30 -2.85 -6.61
C LEU A 321 17.78 -2.72 -6.73
N GLY A 322 17.17 -2.02 -5.78
CA GLY A 322 15.74 -1.71 -5.85
C GLY A 322 15.17 -1.24 -4.52
N GLY A 323 13.87 -1.42 -4.34
CA GLY A 323 13.13 -1.05 -3.14
C GLY A 323 12.41 -2.23 -2.48
N GLY A 324 12.27 -2.14 -1.16
CA GLY A 324 11.49 -3.07 -0.33
C GLY A 324 10.87 -2.37 0.87
N GLU A 325 10.28 -3.16 1.77
CA GLU A 325 9.95 -2.67 3.12
C GLU A 325 11.27 -2.50 3.92
N PRO A 326 11.46 -1.40 4.67
CA PRO A 326 12.71 -1.20 5.41
C PRO A 326 12.93 -2.28 6.49
N THR A 327 11.88 -2.96 6.94
CA THR A 327 11.88 -3.93 8.04
C THR A 327 12.12 -5.37 7.61
N ILE A 328 12.39 -5.59 6.31
CA ILE A 328 12.51 -6.90 5.68
C ILE A 328 13.82 -6.94 4.86
N PRO A 329 14.65 -7.99 4.96
CA PRO A 329 15.87 -8.12 4.15
C PRO A 329 15.57 -8.42 2.67
N GLY A 330 16.53 -8.11 1.79
CA GLY A 330 16.41 -8.29 0.34
C GLY A 330 15.67 -7.15 -0.37
N ILE A 331 15.30 -7.37 -1.65
CA ILE A 331 14.70 -6.36 -2.54
C ILE A 331 13.39 -6.88 -3.16
N SER A 332 12.25 -6.28 -2.81
CA SER A 332 10.95 -6.75 -3.32
C SER A 332 10.67 -6.33 -4.77
N ILE A 333 11.17 -5.17 -5.20
CA ILE A 333 11.00 -4.61 -6.55
C ILE A 333 12.34 -4.07 -7.00
N GLY A 334 12.88 -4.56 -8.12
CA GLY A 334 14.22 -4.19 -8.53
C GLY A 334 14.77 -4.96 -9.70
N HIS A 335 16.10 -5.02 -9.76
CA HIS A 335 16.81 -5.85 -10.72
C HIS A 335 18.13 -6.35 -10.14
N ASN A 336 18.61 -7.43 -10.73
CA ASN A 336 19.99 -7.90 -10.56
C ASN A 336 20.74 -7.77 -11.90
N GLU A 337 21.81 -8.55 -12.08
CA GLU A 337 22.67 -8.52 -13.27
C GLU A 337 22.00 -9.10 -14.52
N PHE A 338 20.91 -9.86 -14.33
CA PHE A 338 20.29 -10.72 -15.35
C PHE A 338 18.91 -10.22 -15.78
N GLY A 339 18.07 -9.84 -14.81
CA GLY A 339 16.71 -9.39 -15.06
C GLY A 339 16.14 -8.51 -13.96
N ALA A 340 14.94 -8.01 -14.26
CA ALA A 340 14.19 -7.02 -13.53
C ALA A 340 12.80 -7.55 -13.19
N TRP A 341 12.29 -7.22 -12.01
CA TRP A 341 10.96 -7.63 -11.56
C TRP A 341 10.25 -6.52 -10.78
N GLY A 342 8.94 -6.65 -10.75
CA GLY A 342 8.05 -5.79 -9.99
C GLY A 342 6.76 -6.52 -9.65
N LEU A 343 5.92 -5.86 -8.87
CA LEU A 343 4.69 -6.44 -8.33
C LEU A 343 3.53 -5.45 -8.37
N THR A 344 2.32 -5.98 -8.55
CA THR A 344 1.06 -5.29 -8.22
C THR A 344 0.17 -6.23 -7.42
N VAL A 345 -0.83 -5.71 -6.70
CA VAL A 345 -1.83 -6.57 -6.06
C VAL A 345 -2.57 -7.39 -7.14
N PHE A 346 -2.65 -8.69 -6.91
CA PHE A 346 -3.56 -9.62 -7.59
C PHE A 346 -4.50 -10.13 -6.52
N ASN A 347 -5.76 -9.68 -6.56
CA ASN A 347 -6.69 -10.00 -5.48
C ASN A 347 -6.78 -11.52 -5.32
N THR A 348 -6.51 -11.99 -4.11
CA THR A 348 -6.54 -13.41 -3.74
C THR A 348 -7.19 -13.47 -2.38
N ASP A 349 -8.34 -14.12 -2.34
CA ASP A 349 -9.02 -14.41 -1.10
C ASP A 349 -8.33 -15.58 -0.37
N GLY A 350 -7.86 -15.32 0.85
CA GLY A 350 -7.19 -16.28 1.71
C GLY A 350 -7.74 -16.30 3.14
N GLU A 351 -8.92 -15.73 3.39
CA GLU A 351 -9.56 -15.66 4.70
C GLU A 351 -11.01 -16.15 4.60
N ASP A 352 -11.53 -16.77 5.66
CA ASP A 352 -12.97 -17.00 5.81
C ASP A 352 -13.42 -16.76 7.26
N LEU A 353 -14.63 -16.24 7.43
CA LEU A 353 -15.31 -16.10 8.73
C LEU A 353 -16.16 -17.34 9.03
N TYR A 354 -15.77 -18.09 10.06
CA TYR A 354 -16.48 -19.27 10.51
C TYR A 354 -17.33 -18.98 11.75
N VAL A 355 -18.59 -19.41 11.72
CA VAL A 355 -19.53 -19.28 12.85
C VAL A 355 -19.72 -20.65 13.50
N TYR A 356 -19.68 -20.70 14.83
CA TYR A 356 -19.81 -21.93 15.63
C TYR A 356 -20.92 -21.79 16.65
N GLU A 357 -21.69 -22.86 16.84
CA GLU A 357 -22.47 -23.02 18.08
C GLU A 357 -21.50 -23.26 19.24
N THR A 358 -21.67 -22.56 20.36
CA THR A 358 -20.96 -22.81 21.62
C THR A 358 -21.83 -23.60 22.58
N ASN A 359 -21.20 -24.39 23.45
CA ASN A 359 -21.93 -25.23 24.40
C ASN A 359 -22.57 -24.35 25.50
N PRO A 360 -23.91 -24.34 25.65
CA PRO A 360 -24.57 -23.53 26.68
C PRO A 360 -24.17 -23.88 28.11
N GLU A 361 -23.65 -25.09 28.35
CA GLU A 361 -23.14 -25.52 29.66
C GLU A 361 -21.66 -25.19 29.86
N ASN A 362 -20.91 -24.95 28.77
CA ASN A 362 -19.49 -24.62 28.79
C ASN A 362 -19.10 -23.79 27.55
N PRO A 363 -19.15 -22.45 27.60
CA PRO A 363 -18.95 -21.60 26.41
C PRO A 363 -17.53 -21.71 25.80
N ASN A 364 -16.58 -22.35 26.48
CA ASN A 364 -15.27 -22.67 25.94
C ASN A 364 -15.25 -23.97 25.11
N GLU A 365 -16.40 -24.54 24.79
CA GLU A 365 -16.56 -25.63 23.84
C GLU A 365 -17.39 -25.17 22.65
N TYR A 366 -17.02 -25.64 21.45
CA TYR A 366 -17.72 -25.33 20.20
C TYR A 366 -18.11 -26.61 19.47
N ARG A 367 -19.14 -26.55 18.64
CA ARG A 367 -19.64 -27.73 17.92
C ARG A 367 -18.87 -27.99 16.63
N TYR A 368 -18.35 -29.21 16.48
CA TYR A 368 -17.71 -29.69 15.26
C TYR A 368 -18.09 -31.15 14.98
N ASN A 369 -18.53 -31.47 13.76
CA ASN A 369 -18.98 -32.80 13.37
C ASN A 369 -19.95 -33.46 14.39
N GLY A 370 -20.86 -32.64 14.92
CA GLY A 370 -21.89 -33.07 15.88
C GLY A 370 -21.41 -33.28 17.32
N ARG A 371 -20.18 -32.91 17.67
CA ARG A 371 -19.59 -33.06 19.01
C ARG A 371 -19.13 -31.71 19.56
N TRP A 372 -19.11 -31.58 20.88
CA TRP A 372 -18.46 -30.47 21.56
C TRP A 372 -16.94 -30.70 21.62
N GLU A 373 -16.17 -29.75 21.10
CA GLU A 373 -14.71 -29.73 21.17
C GLU A 373 -14.26 -28.52 22.02
N PRO A 374 -13.27 -28.67 22.91
CA PRO A 374 -12.76 -27.55 23.67
C PRO A 374 -11.97 -26.58 22.78
N MET A 375 -12.14 -25.28 23.02
CA MET A 375 -11.24 -24.26 22.47
C MET A 375 -9.85 -24.39 23.09
N SER A 376 -8.81 -24.09 22.31
CA SER A 376 -7.47 -23.86 22.86
C SER A 376 -7.42 -22.46 23.47
N ILE A 377 -6.96 -22.35 24.72
CA ILE A 377 -6.91 -21.07 25.44
C ILE A 377 -5.47 -20.81 25.89
N ILE A 378 -4.90 -19.70 25.43
CA ILE A 378 -3.57 -19.22 25.82
C ILE A 378 -3.76 -17.96 26.68
N LYS A 379 -3.14 -17.91 27.85
CA LYS A 379 -3.12 -16.72 28.70
C LYS A 379 -1.84 -15.93 28.44
N GLU A 380 -1.99 -14.67 28.08
CA GLU A 380 -0.85 -13.75 27.89
C GLU A 380 -0.99 -12.53 28.80
N ILE A 381 0.16 -11.92 29.12
CA ILE A 381 0.23 -10.71 29.94
C ILE A 381 0.61 -9.54 29.03
N ILE A 382 -0.24 -8.52 29.00
CA ILE A 382 0.01 -7.26 28.29
C ILE A 382 0.50 -6.23 29.31
N PRO A 383 1.77 -5.80 29.26
CA PRO A 383 2.24 -4.65 30.03
C PRO A 383 1.61 -3.35 29.51
N VAL A 384 1.25 -2.45 30.43
CA VAL A 384 0.49 -1.23 30.12
C VAL A 384 1.16 -0.03 30.78
N ARG A 385 1.43 1.03 30.01
CA ARG A 385 1.97 2.29 30.56
C ARG A 385 1.01 2.88 31.58
N GLY A 386 1.56 3.26 32.74
CA GLY A 386 0.81 3.92 33.82
C GLY A 386 -0.14 3.02 34.61
N GLN A 387 -0.20 1.70 34.34
CA GLN A 387 -1.05 0.75 35.06
C GLN A 387 -0.34 -0.59 35.29
N ASN A 388 -0.95 -1.48 36.09
CA ASN A 388 -0.44 -2.85 36.22
C ASN A 388 -0.69 -3.61 34.91
N PRO A 389 0.18 -4.59 34.56
CA PRO A 389 -0.06 -5.47 33.43
C PRO A 389 -1.40 -6.18 33.55
N ILE A 390 -2.07 -6.37 32.42
CA ILE A 390 -3.35 -7.09 32.36
C ILE A 390 -3.14 -8.50 31.81
N THR A 391 -4.00 -9.44 32.18
CA THR A 391 -4.04 -10.78 31.57
C THR A 391 -5.17 -10.84 30.56
N VAL A 392 -4.87 -11.33 29.35
CA VAL A 392 -5.87 -11.60 28.30
C VAL A 392 -5.89 -13.09 27.97
N GLU A 393 -7.05 -13.56 27.50
CA GLU A 393 -7.21 -14.92 26.98
C GLU A 393 -7.25 -14.86 25.44
N LEU A 394 -6.43 -15.68 24.80
CA LEU A 394 -6.44 -15.89 23.35
C LEU A 394 -7.09 -17.24 23.09
N LYS A 395 -8.25 -17.24 22.43
CA LYS A 395 -9.01 -18.45 22.17
C LYS A 395 -8.92 -18.85 20.70
N TYR A 396 -8.81 -20.16 20.46
CA TYR A 396 -8.73 -20.72 19.13
C TYR A 396 -9.67 -21.91 18.99
N THR A 397 -10.39 -21.95 17.88
CA THR A 397 -10.99 -23.17 17.37
C THR A 397 -9.92 -23.98 16.64
N ARG A 398 -10.29 -25.14 16.08
CA ARG A 398 -9.42 -25.89 15.17
C ARG A 398 -9.02 -25.10 13.91
N HIS A 399 -9.84 -24.15 13.47
CA HIS A 399 -9.63 -23.43 12.22
C HIS A 399 -8.84 -22.13 12.42
N GLY A 400 -8.89 -21.56 13.63
CA GLY A 400 -8.14 -20.35 13.92
C GLY A 400 -8.68 -19.52 15.08
N PRO A 401 -8.21 -18.27 15.20
CA PRO A 401 -8.51 -17.39 16.32
C PRO A 401 -9.99 -17.01 16.38
N VAL A 402 -10.56 -17.09 17.59
CA VAL A 402 -11.91 -16.60 17.88
C VAL A 402 -11.87 -15.08 18.00
N ALA A 403 -12.50 -14.38 17.05
CA ALA A 403 -12.53 -12.93 16.99
C ALA A 403 -13.64 -12.33 17.86
N PHE A 404 -14.76 -13.06 18.04
CA PHE A 404 -15.91 -12.60 18.81
C PHE A 404 -16.73 -13.78 19.37
N GLU A 405 -17.34 -13.59 20.54
CA GLU A 405 -18.24 -14.56 21.19
C GLU A 405 -19.58 -13.87 21.52
N ASP A 406 -20.66 -14.35 20.92
CA ASP A 406 -22.03 -13.93 21.23
C ASP A 406 -22.61 -14.90 22.27
N GLN A 407 -22.48 -14.54 23.54
CA GLN A 407 -22.91 -15.40 24.64
C GLN A 407 -24.43 -15.50 24.74
N ASP A 408 -25.17 -14.48 24.30
CA ASP A 408 -26.62 -14.46 24.35
C ASP A 408 -27.21 -15.46 23.35
N LYS A 409 -26.54 -15.65 22.21
CA LYS A 409 -26.95 -16.59 21.15
C LYS A 409 -26.21 -17.91 21.19
N ASN A 410 -25.24 -18.09 22.09
CA ASN A 410 -24.33 -19.23 22.12
C ASN A 410 -23.62 -19.42 20.78
N LEU A 411 -23.04 -18.33 20.25
CA LEU A 411 -22.25 -18.35 19.03
C LEU A 411 -20.81 -17.89 19.29
N ALA A 412 -19.88 -18.38 18.48
CA ALA A 412 -18.53 -17.85 18.37
C ALA A 412 -18.17 -17.64 16.91
N TYR A 413 -17.43 -16.58 16.62
CA TYR A 413 -16.93 -16.23 15.30
C TYR A 413 -15.43 -16.38 15.30
N ALA A 414 -14.87 -17.20 14.41
CA ALA A 414 -13.44 -17.40 14.27
C ALA A 414 -13.01 -17.17 12.83
N LEU A 415 -11.83 -16.57 12.66
CA LEU A 415 -11.20 -16.50 11.34
C LEU A 415 -10.50 -17.81 11.04
N ARG A 416 -10.60 -18.27 9.79
CA ARG A 416 -9.69 -19.27 9.19
C ARG A 416 -8.76 -18.55 8.21
N PRO A 417 -7.55 -18.14 8.65
CA PRO A 417 -6.61 -17.38 7.82
C PRO A 417 -5.53 -18.25 7.16
N ALA A 418 -5.43 -18.24 5.83
CA ALA A 418 -4.37 -18.95 5.10
C ALA A 418 -2.99 -18.31 5.33
N TRP A 419 -2.92 -17.03 5.69
CA TRP A 419 -1.66 -16.34 6.01
C TRP A 419 -1.03 -16.74 7.35
N MET A 420 -1.72 -17.56 8.16
CA MET A 420 -1.12 -18.24 9.32
C MET A 420 -0.37 -19.52 8.95
N GLU A 421 -0.45 -19.98 7.70
CA GLU A 421 0.40 -21.06 7.20
C GLU A 421 1.87 -20.60 7.11
N PHE A 422 2.77 -21.58 7.04
CA PHE A 422 4.17 -21.31 6.71
C PHE A 422 4.27 -20.55 5.38
N GLY A 423 5.18 -19.58 5.31
CA GLY A 423 5.37 -18.77 4.11
C GLY A 423 4.50 -17.51 4.02
N GLY A 424 3.67 -17.23 5.04
CA GLY A 424 2.78 -16.05 5.08
C GLY A 424 3.40 -14.70 5.45
N ALA A 425 4.72 -14.59 5.62
CA ALA A 425 5.42 -13.33 5.88
C ALA A 425 5.40 -12.49 4.59
N PRO A 426 4.83 -11.26 4.63
CA PRO A 426 4.68 -10.45 3.43
C PRO A 426 6.01 -10.19 2.72
N TYR A 427 6.05 -10.36 1.40
CA TYR A 427 7.16 -10.02 0.49
C TYR A 427 8.49 -10.78 0.70
N LEU A 428 8.68 -11.53 1.80
CA LEU A 428 9.98 -12.12 2.16
C LEU A 428 10.45 -13.20 1.16
N ALA A 429 9.53 -13.73 0.33
CA ALA A 429 9.86 -14.59 -0.80
C ALA A 429 10.75 -13.90 -1.86
N SER A 430 10.86 -12.56 -1.83
CA SER A 430 11.77 -11.81 -2.70
C SER A 430 13.23 -12.24 -2.55
N LEU A 431 13.66 -12.76 -1.40
CA LEU A 431 15.01 -13.29 -1.20
C LEU A 431 15.39 -14.36 -2.25
N ARG A 432 14.42 -15.16 -2.72
CA ARG A 432 14.67 -16.11 -3.83
C ARG A 432 14.67 -15.42 -5.19
N MET A 433 13.83 -14.41 -5.37
CA MET A 433 13.70 -13.67 -6.63
C MET A 433 14.97 -12.86 -6.92
N ASP A 434 15.56 -12.27 -5.90
CA ASP A 434 16.81 -11.50 -5.91
C ASP A 434 17.96 -12.23 -6.62
N GLN A 435 17.98 -13.57 -6.55
CA GLN A 435 19.03 -14.42 -7.13
C GLN A 435 18.67 -15.05 -8.48
N ALA A 436 17.45 -14.83 -8.99
CA ALA A 436 17.00 -15.44 -10.24
C ALA A 436 17.78 -14.89 -11.45
N GLN A 437 18.27 -15.79 -12.32
CA GLN A 437 19.00 -15.43 -13.53
C GLN A 437 18.17 -15.60 -14.81
N THR A 438 17.02 -16.28 -14.69
CA THR A 438 16.13 -16.64 -15.79
C THR A 438 14.68 -16.50 -15.37
N TRP A 439 13.79 -16.40 -16.36
CA TRP A 439 12.35 -16.45 -16.13
C TRP A 439 11.92 -17.70 -15.36
N GLU A 440 12.49 -18.87 -15.69
CA GLU A 440 12.14 -20.14 -15.04
C GLU A 440 12.52 -20.15 -13.56
N GLU A 441 13.71 -19.64 -13.22
CA GLU A 441 14.16 -19.49 -11.84
C GLU A 441 13.31 -18.44 -11.09
N PHE A 442 12.96 -17.32 -11.73
CA PHE A 442 12.10 -16.30 -11.14
C PHE A 442 10.69 -16.85 -10.85
N ARG A 443 10.10 -17.59 -11.80
CA ARG A 443 8.79 -18.22 -11.62
C ARG A 443 8.81 -19.34 -10.58
N GLU A 444 9.93 -20.04 -10.42
CA GLU A 444 10.11 -20.96 -9.30
C GLU A 444 10.16 -20.19 -7.97
N ALA A 445 10.98 -19.15 -7.88
CA ALA A 445 11.10 -18.30 -6.70
C ALA A 445 9.73 -17.69 -6.28
N SER A 446 8.95 -17.23 -7.25
CA SER A 446 7.63 -16.64 -6.99
C SER A 446 6.61 -17.61 -6.41
N SER A 447 6.82 -18.93 -6.58
CA SER A 447 5.93 -19.96 -6.00
C SER A 447 6.01 -20.08 -4.47
N TYR A 448 6.97 -19.38 -3.84
CA TYR A 448 7.08 -19.26 -2.39
C TYR A 448 6.37 -18.01 -1.82
N SER A 449 5.81 -17.16 -2.69
CA SER A 449 5.13 -15.93 -2.28
C SER A 449 3.67 -16.21 -1.93
N ASN A 450 3.41 -16.60 -0.69
CA ASN A 450 2.04 -16.86 -0.23
C ASN A 450 1.28 -15.56 0.07
N ILE A 451 1.95 -14.52 0.56
CA ILE A 451 1.32 -13.23 0.90
C ILE A 451 2.23 -12.07 0.50
N PRO A 452 1.68 -10.98 -0.05
CA PRO A 452 0.29 -10.86 -0.49
C PRO A 452 0.02 -11.56 -1.83
N GLY A 453 -1.24 -11.62 -2.26
CA GLY A 453 -1.58 -11.99 -3.63
C GLY A 453 -1.09 -10.92 -4.60
N GLU A 454 -0.23 -11.30 -5.54
CA GLU A 454 0.47 -10.34 -6.42
C GLU A 454 0.58 -10.81 -7.87
N ASN A 455 0.61 -9.84 -8.79
CA ASN A 455 1.08 -10.02 -10.15
C ASN A 455 2.59 -9.79 -10.18
N MET A 456 3.38 -10.85 -10.35
CA MET A 456 4.83 -10.76 -10.48
C MET A 456 5.21 -10.65 -11.95
N ILE A 457 5.91 -9.60 -12.35
CA ILE A 457 6.40 -9.40 -13.72
C ILE A 457 7.91 -9.60 -13.81
N TRP A 458 8.39 -9.96 -15.00
CA TRP A 458 9.80 -10.16 -15.30
C TRP A 458 10.18 -9.55 -16.64
N ALA A 459 11.35 -8.91 -16.74
CA ALA A 459 12.01 -8.55 -17.99
C ALA A 459 13.51 -8.84 -17.89
N ASP A 460 14.13 -9.41 -18.93
CA ASP A 460 15.55 -9.75 -18.89
C ASP A 460 16.37 -9.31 -20.11
N ARG A 461 17.69 -9.42 -19.96
CA ARG A 461 18.68 -9.14 -20.99
C ARG A 461 18.67 -10.10 -22.18
N LYS A 462 17.93 -11.20 -22.11
CA LYS A 462 17.75 -12.12 -23.24
C LYS A 462 16.57 -11.72 -24.12
N GLY A 463 15.85 -10.66 -23.76
CA GLY A 463 14.71 -10.15 -24.50
C GLY A 463 13.38 -10.70 -24.01
N ASN A 464 13.35 -11.45 -22.91
CA ASN A 464 12.11 -12.07 -22.43
C ASN A 464 11.32 -11.13 -21.54
N ILE A 465 10.00 -11.30 -21.58
CA ILE A 465 9.03 -10.72 -20.65
C ILE A 465 8.10 -11.82 -20.12
N GLY A 466 7.71 -11.75 -18.85
CA GLY A 466 6.83 -12.74 -18.23
C GLY A 466 5.99 -12.19 -17.09
N TRP A 467 4.93 -12.92 -16.75
CA TRP A 467 4.02 -12.62 -15.65
C TRP A 467 3.54 -13.91 -14.96
N GLN A 468 3.44 -13.89 -13.63
CA GLN A 468 2.90 -14.96 -12.80
C GLN A 468 2.06 -14.35 -11.66
N ALA A 469 0.79 -14.76 -11.54
CA ALA A 469 0.00 -14.48 -10.36
C ALA A 469 0.45 -15.35 -9.18
N VAL A 470 0.60 -14.77 -7.99
CA VAL A 470 1.00 -15.45 -6.74
C VAL A 470 -0.03 -15.20 -5.63
N GLY A 471 0.23 -15.73 -4.43
CA GLY A 471 -0.70 -15.68 -3.31
C GLY A 471 -1.30 -17.05 -2.97
N ILE A 472 -1.38 -17.37 -1.68
CA ILE A 472 -2.03 -18.59 -1.18
C ILE A 472 -3.54 -18.48 -1.38
N ALA A 473 -4.13 -19.50 -2.00
CA ALA A 473 -5.54 -19.51 -2.39
C ALA A 473 -6.20 -20.82 -1.93
N PRO A 474 -7.10 -20.79 -0.94
CA PRO A 474 -7.88 -21.95 -0.53
C PRO A 474 -8.76 -22.47 -1.67
N ILE A 475 -8.88 -23.80 -1.78
CA ILE A 475 -9.85 -24.42 -2.67
C ILE A 475 -11.14 -24.66 -1.89
N ARG A 476 -12.22 -23.98 -2.27
CA ARG A 476 -13.55 -24.12 -1.68
C ARG A 476 -14.41 -25.00 -2.58
N ARG A 477 -15.17 -25.94 -1.99
CA ARG A 477 -15.99 -26.90 -2.76
C ARG A 477 -17.45 -26.48 -2.94
N ASN A 478 -17.98 -25.71 -2.00
CA ASN A 478 -19.42 -25.49 -1.84
C ASN A 478 -19.77 -24.10 -1.28
N PHE A 479 -18.83 -23.16 -1.33
CA PHE A 479 -19.01 -21.77 -0.90
C PHE A 479 -17.97 -20.89 -1.57
N SER A 480 -18.25 -19.59 -1.66
CA SER A 480 -17.44 -18.62 -2.40
C SER A 480 -16.33 -17.97 -1.57
N GLY A 481 -16.50 -17.91 -0.24
CA GLY A 481 -15.69 -17.04 0.63
C GLY A 481 -16.17 -15.59 0.69
N MET A 482 -17.29 -15.26 0.03
CA MET A 482 -17.86 -13.90 0.03
C MET A 482 -18.86 -13.65 1.14
N VAL A 483 -19.29 -14.69 1.86
CA VAL A 483 -20.19 -14.58 3.02
C VAL A 483 -19.76 -15.54 4.12
N PRO A 484 -20.03 -15.22 5.41
CA PRO A 484 -19.70 -16.10 6.53
C PRO A 484 -20.36 -17.48 6.43
N VAL A 485 -19.66 -18.51 6.93
CA VAL A 485 -20.12 -19.91 6.86
C VAL A 485 -20.03 -20.62 8.22
N PRO A 486 -20.81 -21.69 8.43
CA PRO A 486 -20.66 -22.57 9.60
C PRO A 486 -19.29 -23.26 9.66
N GLY A 487 -18.64 -23.19 10.82
CA GLY A 487 -17.38 -23.89 11.10
C GLY A 487 -17.53 -25.33 11.58
N ASP A 488 -18.69 -25.96 11.34
CA ASP A 488 -19.08 -27.26 11.93
C ASP A 488 -18.55 -28.50 11.19
N GLY A 489 -17.78 -28.29 10.10
CA GLY A 489 -17.21 -29.33 9.23
C GLY A 489 -17.87 -29.47 7.86
N ARG A 490 -18.96 -28.72 7.59
CA ARG A 490 -19.61 -28.69 6.26
C ARG A 490 -18.91 -27.81 5.23
N TYR A 491 -18.13 -26.83 5.69
CA TYR A 491 -17.47 -25.82 4.86
C TYR A 491 -15.96 -25.90 5.06
N GLU A 492 -15.33 -26.96 4.55
CA GLU A 492 -13.88 -27.19 4.70
C GLU A 492 -13.11 -26.82 3.43
N TRP A 493 -11.90 -26.28 3.60
CA TRP A 493 -10.95 -26.13 2.51
C TRP A 493 -10.46 -27.50 2.02
N ASP A 494 -10.32 -27.63 0.70
CA ASP A 494 -9.77 -28.81 0.03
C ASP A 494 -8.30 -28.60 -0.36
N GLY A 495 -7.52 -28.07 0.59
CA GLY A 495 -6.15 -27.63 0.36
C GLY A 495 -6.08 -26.27 -0.35
N TYR A 496 -4.95 -26.03 -1.01
CA TYR A 496 -4.64 -24.76 -1.67
C TYR A 496 -4.30 -24.99 -3.14
N LEU A 497 -4.72 -24.05 -3.99
CA LEU A 497 -4.32 -24.00 -5.39
C LEU A 497 -2.80 -23.76 -5.48
N PRO A 498 -2.02 -24.64 -6.13
CA PRO A 498 -0.59 -24.42 -6.29
C PRO A 498 -0.32 -23.11 -7.04
N ILE A 499 0.57 -22.25 -6.52
CA ILE A 499 0.84 -20.93 -7.11
C ILE A 499 1.21 -21.02 -8.60
N LYS A 500 2.01 -22.01 -9.01
CA LYS A 500 2.36 -22.19 -10.43
C LYS A 500 1.19 -22.53 -11.35
N ALA A 501 0.08 -23.01 -10.81
CA ALA A 501 -1.15 -23.28 -11.56
C ALA A 501 -1.99 -22.01 -11.76
N LYS A 502 -1.73 -20.94 -10.99
CA LYS A 502 -2.40 -19.64 -11.17
C LYS A 502 -2.09 -19.02 -12.55
N PRO A 503 -2.95 -18.10 -13.02
CA PRO A 503 -2.76 -17.39 -14.29
C PRO A 503 -1.35 -16.82 -14.45
N ASN A 504 -0.80 -17.00 -15.65
CA ASN A 504 0.56 -16.60 -16.00
C ASN A 504 0.68 -16.45 -17.52
N GLU A 505 1.71 -15.74 -17.96
CA GLU A 505 1.99 -15.53 -19.39
C GLU A 505 3.48 -15.30 -19.62
N TYR A 506 4.00 -15.70 -20.78
CA TYR A 506 5.40 -15.56 -21.14
C TYR A 506 5.57 -15.22 -22.62
N ASN A 507 6.32 -14.15 -22.92
CA ASN A 507 6.58 -13.64 -24.27
C ASN A 507 5.33 -13.60 -25.18
N PRO A 508 4.26 -12.88 -24.78
CA PRO A 508 3.05 -12.82 -25.57
C PRO A 508 3.26 -12.08 -26.90
N GLU A 509 2.54 -12.48 -27.95
CA GLU A 509 2.65 -11.90 -29.29
C GLU A 509 2.40 -10.39 -29.32
N ARG A 510 1.54 -9.89 -28.43
CA ARG A 510 1.26 -8.44 -28.30
C ARG A 510 2.47 -7.62 -27.84
N GLY A 511 3.51 -8.26 -27.31
CA GLY A 511 4.78 -7.63 -26.98
C GLY A 511 4.83 -6.86 -25.66
N TYR A 512 3.77 -6.88 -24.84
CA TYR A 512 3.75 -6.26 -23.52
C TYR A 512 2.86 -7.04 -22.53
N ILE A 513 3.12 -6.87 -21.24
CA ILE A 513 2.24 -7.30 -20.14
C ILE A 513 2.09 -6.09 -19.21
N GLU A 514 0.87 -5.73 -18.82
CA GLU A 514 0.59 -4.56 -17.99
C GLU A 514 -0.42 -4.94 -16.92
N THR A 515 -0.13 -4.77 -15.64
CA THR A 515 -1.10 -5.04 -14.59
C THR A 515 -1.36 -3.78 -13.79
N SER A 516 -2.65 -3.50 -13.58
CA SER A 516 -3.13 -2.35 -12.81
C SER A 516 -4.17 -2.83 -11.80
N ASN A 517 -3.88 -3.95 -11.11
CA ASN A 517 -4.80 -4.68 -10.20
C ASN A 517 -6.07 -5.22 -10.85
N SER A 518 -6.15 -5.20 -12.18
CA SER A 518 -7.29 -5.72 -12.94
C SER A 518 -7.25 -7.25 -13.03
N ASN A 519 -8.41 -7.83 -13.31
CA ASN A 519 -8.54 -9.27 -13.50
C ASN A 519 -7.90 -9.74 -14.81
N TYR A 520 -6.84 -10.54 -14.70
CA TYR A 520 -6.13 -11.17 -15.82
C TYR A 520 -6.48 -12.66 -16.02
N THR A 521 -7.49 -13.14 -15.31
CA THR A 521 -7.87 -14.55 -15.32
C THR A 521 -8.66 -14.88 -16.60
N PRO A 522 -8.26 -15.91 -17.36
CA PRO A 522 -9.03 -16.38 -18.51
C PRO A 522 -10.47 -16.76 -18.10
N PRO A 523 -11.50 -16.45 -18.91
CA PRO A 523 -12.89 -16.80 -18.59
C PRO A 523 -13.16 -18.30 -18.41
N ASP A 524 -12.32 -19.16 -18.99
CA ASP A 524 -12.40 -20.63 -18.93
C ASP A 524 -11.39 -21.26 -17.95
N TYR A 525 -10.79 -20.46 -17.06
CA TYR A 525 -9.87 -20.95 -16.05
C TYR A 525 -10.56 -21.95 -15.09
N GLU A 526 -9.89 -23.05 -14.74
CA GLU A 526 -10.50 -24.16 -13.99
C GLU A 526 -10.87 -23.80 -12.54
N TYR A 527 -10.12 -22.89 -11.92
CA TYR A 527 -10.21 -22.58 -10.49
C TYR A 527 -10.64 -21.13 -10.23
N LEU A 528 -11.65 -20.63 -10.95
CA LEU A 528 -12.12 -19.23 -10.84
C LEU A 528 -12.44 -18.83 -9.38
N ASP A 529 -13.14 -19.69 -8.65
CA ASP A 529 -13.53 -19.46 -7.26
C ASP A 529 -12.34 -19.35 -6.29
N ALA A 530 -11.18 -19.92 -6.64
CA ALA A 530 -9.96 -19.83 -5.83
C ALA A 530 -9.13 -18.56 -6.13
N ILE A 531 -9.50 -17.79 -7.15
CA ILE A 531 -8.80 -16.56 -7.51
C ILE A 531 -9.43 -15.38 -6.76
N GLY A 532 -10.72 -15.13 -6.96
CA GLY A 532 -11.43 -14.02 -6.33
C GLY A 532 -12.48 -13.37 -7.24
N PHE A 533 -13.34 -12.54 -6.64
CA PHE A 533 -14.55 -11.99 -7.29
C PHE A 533 -14.53 -10.47 -7.44
N THR A 534 -13.62 -9.78 -6.77
CA THR A 534 -13.58 -8.32 -6.72
C THR A 534 -12.23 -7.81 -7.21
N TRP A 535 -12.27 -6.77 -8.04
CA TRP A 535 -11.08 -6.13 -8.59
C TRP A 535 -11.35 -4.64 -8.76
N THR A 536 -10.28 -3.86 -8.89
CA THR A 536 -10.39 -2.43 -9.21
C THR A 536 -11.16 -2.21 -10.51
N ASP A 537 -11.77 -1.04 -10.63
CA ASP A 537 -12.44 -0.62 -11.84
C ASP A 537 -11.48 -0.62 -13.05
N PRO A 538 -11.97 -0.88 -14.27
CA PRO A 538 -11.14 -1.24 -15.42
C PRO A 538 -10.36 -0.07 -16.03
N TYR A 539 -10.45 1.13 -15.48
CA TYR A 539 -10.06 2.37 -16.16
C TYR A 539 -8.54 2.56 -16.27
N ARG A 540 -7.78 2.25 -15.21
CA ARG A 540 -6.31 2.34 -15.24
C ARG A 540 -5.73 1.38 -16.26
N TRP A 541 -6.17 0.13 -16.21
CA TRP A 541 -5.80 -0.90 -17.17
C TRP A 541 -6.20 -0.51 -18.60
N ALA A 542 -7.44 -0.05 -18.81
CA ALA A 542 -7.89 0.38 -20.14
C ALA A 542 -7.00 1.49 -20.71
N ARG A 543 -6.57 2.47 -19.88
CA ARG A 543 -5.64 3.53 -20.32
C ARG A 543 -4.24 3.01 -20.60
N GLY A 544 -3.68 2.18 -19.70
CA GLY A 544 -2.36 1.56 -19.89
C GLY A 544 -2.30 0.75 -21.18
N SER A 545 -3.27 -0.14 -21.36
CA SER A 545 -3.42 -0.95 -22.56
C SER A 545 -3.69 -0.12 -23.82
N GLU A 546 -4.50 0.95 -23.78
CA GLU A 546 -4.69 1.87 -24.92
C GLU A 546 -3.37 2.45 -25.42
N VAL A 547 -2.49 2.88 -24.50
CA VAL A 547 -1.20 3.45 -24.88
C VAL A 547 -0.24 2.39 -25.39
N LEU A 548 -0.07 1.28 -24.65
CA LEU A 548 0.88 0.21 -24.98
C LEU A 548 0.51 -0.54 -26.27
N ALA A 549 -0.78 -0.70 -26.56
CA ALA A 549 -1.28 -1.34 -27.78
C ALA A 549 -1.24 -0.45 -29.03
N SER A 550 -0.79 0.81 -28.92
CA SER A 550 -0.79 1.76 -30.06
C SER A 550 0.11 1.38 -31.24
N GLY A 551 0.98 0.38 -31.07
CA GLY A 551 1.93 -0.07 -32.09
C GLY A 551 3.13 0.87 -32.30
N ARG A 552 3.23 1.95 -31.52
CA ARG A 552 4.39 2.84 -31.51
C ARG A 552 5.55 2.21 -30.72
N LYS A 553 6.79 2.53 -31.09
CA LYS A 553 7.96 2.17 -30.29
C LYS A 553 8.20 3.19 -29.18
N PHE A 554 8.40 2.70 -27.96
CA PHE A 554 8.57 3.50 -26.76
C PHE A 554 10.04 3.67 -26.36
N ASN A 555 10.34 4.77 -25.68
CA ASN A 555 11.59 4.95 -24.94
C ASN A 555 11.30 5.23 -23.45
N MET A 556 12.35 5.42 -22.66
CA MET A 556 12.20 5.64 -21.22
C MET A 556 11.42 6.93 -20.88
N THR A 557 11.53 7.99 -21.69
CA THR A 557 10.74 9.21 -21.49
C THR A 557 9.24 8.96 -21.69
N ASP A 558 8.88 8.12 -22.67
CA ASP A 558 7.49 7.69 -22.87
C ASP A 558 6.96 6.92 -21.65
N MET A 559 7.79 6.04 -21.07
CA MET A 559 7.42 5.26 -19.88
C MET A 559 7.21 6.13 -18.65
N ILE A 560 8.08 7.13 -18.44
CA ILE A 560 7.92 8.14 -17.39
C ILE A 560 6.61 8.91 -17.61
N ALA A 561 6.32 9.35 -18.83
CA ALA A 561 5.08 10.07 -19.12
C ALA A 561 3.84 9.20 -18.87
N LEU A 562 3.87 7.92 -19.27
CA LEU A 562 2.76 6.99 -19.09
C LEU A 562 2.43 6.78 -17.60
N GLN A 563 3.43 6.65 -16.75
CA GLN A 563 3.18 6.47 -15.31
C GLN A 563 2.62 7.73 -14.62
N HIS A 564 2.72 8.91 -15.26
CA HIS A 564 2.12 10.17 -14.79
C HIS A 564 0.94 10.60 -15.67
N ASP A 565 0.31 9.64 -16.36
CA ASP A 565 -0.83 9.90 -17.23
C ASP A 565 -2.10 10.12 -16.41
N TYR A 566 -2.57 11.37 -16.40
CA TYR A 566 -3.77 11.81 -15.67
C TYR A 566 -5.03 11.85 -16.55
N LEU A 567 -5.06 11.16 -17.68
CA LEU A 567 -6.26 11.08 -18.51
C LEU A 567 -7.34 10.22 -17.83
N SER A 568 -8.56 10.76 -17.68
CA SER A 568 -9.70 10.04 -17.11
C SER A 568 -10.50 9.30 -18.19
N ILE A 569 -10.49 7.97 -18.13
CA ILE A 569 -11.38 7.14 -18.96
C ILE A 569 -12.86 7.32 -18.55
N PRO A 570 -13.23 7.37 -17.26
CA PRO A 570 -14.61 7.68 -16.86
C PRO A 570 -15.15 8.99 -17.47
N ALA A 571 -14.32 10.03 -17.53
CA ALA A 571 -14.71 11.31 -18.11
C ALA A 571 -15.12 11.19 -19.59
N ARG A 572 -14.44 10.34 -20.37
CA ARG A 572 -14.80 10.06 -21.77
C ARG A 572 -16.18 9.43 -21.92
N SER A 573 -16.66 8.73 -20.90
CA SER A 573 -18.01 8.12 -20.88
C SER A 573 -19.06 9.06 -20.30
N LEU A 574 -18.70 9.84 -19.28
CA LEU A 574 -19.64 10.69 -18.53
C LEU A 574 -19.92 12.03 -19.23
N VAL A 575 -18.88 12.72 -19.73
CA VAL A 575 -19.03 14.04 -20.34
C VAL A 575 -19.97 14.04 -21.56
N PRO A 576 -19.96 13.03 -22.46
CA PRO A 576 -20.87 13.01 -23.60
C PRO A 576 -22.36 13.07 -23.25
N PHE A 577 -22.80 12.63 -22.06
CA PHE A 577 -24.19 12.76 -21.64
C PHE A 577 -24.67 14.21 -21.60
N PHE A 578 -23.77 15.18 -21.43
CA PHE A 578 -24.13 16.59 -21.35
C PHE A 578 -24.35 17.27 -22.70
N LYS A 579 -24.06 16.61 -23.84
CA LYS A 579 -24.04 17.26 -25.16
C LYS A 579 -25.34 18.00 -25.48
N ASP A 580 -26.48 17.36 -25.21
CA ASP A 580 -27.81 17.87 -25.56
C ASP A 580 -28.62 18.32 -24.33
N LEU A 581 -27.95 18.58 -23.20
CA LEU A 581 -28.55 18.94 -21.92
C LEU A 581 -28.15 20.37 -21.50
N PRO A 582 -28.74 21.43 -22.06
CA PRO A 582 -28.43 22.79 -21.62
C PRO A 582 -28.89 23.02 -20.18
N ALA A 583 -28.10 23.76 -19.40
CA ALA A 583 -28.46 24.14 -18.05
C ALA A 583 -29.10 25.54 -18.00
N ASP A 584 -30.12 25.72 -17.16
CA ASP A 584 -30.78 27.02 -16.98
C ASP A 584 -29.91 28.01 -16.17
N ASP A 585 -29.13 27.50 -15.22
CA ASP A 585 -28.19 28.31 -14.44
C ASP A 585 -26.96 28.67 -15.32
N PRO A 586 -26.65 29.97 -15.51
CA PRO A 586 -25.56 30.38 -16.39
C PRO A 586 -24.17 29.86 -16.00
N GLN A 587 -23.91 29.68 -14.70
CA GLN A 587 -22.62 29.19 -14.21
C GLN A 587 -22.50 27.68 -14.43
N VAL A 588 -23.61 26.94 -14.25
CA VAL A 588 -23.69 25.51 -14.58
C VAL A 588 -23.57 25.29 -16.08
N GLU A 589 -24.21 26.12 -16.91
CA GLU A 589 -24.09 26.06 -18.36
C GLU A 589 -22.66 26.37 -18.82
N GLN A 590 -22.00 27.36 -18.21
CA GLN A 590 -20.60 27.64 -18.49
C GLN A 590 -19.71 26.43 -18.14
N ALA A 591 -19.90 25.82 -16.98
CA ALA A 591 -19.17 24.61 -16.58
C ALA A 591 -19.41 23.45 -17.54
N ARG A 592 -20.67 23.24 -17.98
CA ARG A 592 -21.03 22.21 -18.96
C ARG A 592 -20.28 22.40 -20.29
N GLN A 593 -20.23 23.62 -20.81
CA GLN A 593 -19.49 23.93 -22.05
C GLN A 593 -18.00 23.67 -21.89
N MET A 594 -17.42 24.08 -20.75
CA MET A 594 -16.02 23.79 -20.44
C MET A 594 -15.73 22.29 -20.47
N LEU A 595 -16.61 21.47 -19.86
CA LEU A 595 -16.47 20.01 -19.88
C LEU A 595 -16.51 19.45 -21.31
N LEU A 596 -17.40 19.93 -22.17
CA LEU A 596 -17.53 19.46 -23.55
C LEU A 596 -16.33 19.82 -24.44
N ASP A 597 -15.61 20.89 -24.12
CA ASP A 597 -14.41 21.35 -24.84
C ASP A 597 -13.09 20.81 -24.24
N TRP A 598 -13.16 20.07 -23.13
CA TRP A 598 -12.00 19.60 -22.38
C TRP A 598 -11.40 18.30 -22.95
N ASP A 599 -10.11 18.09 -22.70
CA ASP A 599 -9.32 16.96 -23.18
C ASP A 599 -9.31 15.74 -22.24
N PHE A 600 -10.06 15.81 -21.14
CA PHE A 600 -10.19 14.78 -20.11
C PHE A 600 -8.94 14.55 -19.26
N VAL A 601 -7.96 15.46 -19.28
CA VAL A 601 -6.73 15.36 -18.48
C VAL A 601 -6.88 16.08 -17.14
N LEU A 602 -6.78 15.32 -16.04
CA LEU A 602 -6.85 15.80 -14.66
C LEU A 602 -5.54 16.49 -14.23
N ASP A 603 -5.08 17.43 -15.04
CA ASP A 603 -3.88 18.21 -14.76
C ASP A 603 -4.11 19.15 -13.57
N ARG A 604 -3.06 19.32 -12.75
CA ARG A 604 -3.11 20.16 -11.54
C ARG A 604 -3.43 21.62 -11.85
N ASP A 605 -3.06 22.13 -13.02
CA ASP A 605 -3.29 23.53 -13.39
C ASP A 605 -4.65 23.74 -14.10
N SER A 606 -5.46 22.68 -14.25
CA SER A 606 -6.74 22.72 -15.00
C SER A 606 -7.92 23.10 -14.11
N THR A 607 -8.61 24.19 -14.45
CA THR A 607 -9.92 24.53 -13.87
C THR A 607 -11.01 23.53 -14.26
N THR A 608 -11.00 23.06 -15.51
CA THR A 608 -12.04 22.12 -15.97
C THR A 608 -11.91 20.75 -15.33
N ALA A 609 -10.67 20.30 -15.03
CA ALA A 609 -10.45 19.11 -14.23
C ALA A 609 -11.08 19.25 -12.83
N GLY A 610 -10.93 20.41 -12.19
CA GLY A 610 -11.55 20.69 -10.90
C GLY A 610 -13.08 20.64 -10.96
N ILE A 611 -13.68 21.18 -12.02
CA ILE A 611 -15.13 21.07 -12.28
C ILE A 611 -15.56 19.62 -12.44
N TYR A 612 -14.84 18.84 -13.25
CA TYR A 612 -15.15 17.44 -13.49
C TYR A 612 -15.07 16.62 -12.21
N VAL A 613 -14.01 16.76 -11.41
CA VAL A 613 -13.83 15.98 -10.17
C VAL A 613 -14.91 16.33 -9.13
N ALA A 614 -15.32 17.59 -9.04
CA ALA A 614 -16.46 17.96 -8.19
C ALA A 614 -17.77 17.31 -8.63
N PHE A 615 -18.02 17.23 -9.94
CA PHE A 615 -19.15 16.50 -10.50
C PHE A 615 -19.04 14.98 -10.25
N GLU A 616 -17.86 14.39 -10.48
CA GLU A 616 -17.60 12.95 -10.36
C GLU A 616 -17.85 12.46 -8.93
N ARG A 617 -17.35 13.17 -7.92
CA ARG A 617 -17.59 12.83 -6.51
C ARG A 617 -19.07 12.95 -6.15
N GLN A 618 -19.71 14.04 -6.56
CA GLN A 618 -21.14 14.24 -6.33
C GLN A 618 -22.01 13.21 -7.04
N LEU A 619 -21.56 12.71 -8.20
CA LEU A 619 -22.23 11.65 -8.95
C LEU A 619 -22.23 10.34 -8.17
N LEU A 620 -21.08 9.93 -7.64
CA LEU A 620 -20.97 8.71 -6.82
C LEU A 620 -21.89 8.80 -5.60
N ASP A 621 -21.86 9.92 -4.86
CA ASP A 621 -22.73 10.14 -3.70
C ASP A 621 -24.22 10.10 -4.05
N ASN A 622 -24.60 10.73 -5.18
CA ASN A 622 -25.99 10.77 -5.62
C ASN A 622 -26.49 9.41 -6.14
N ILE A 623 -25.63 8.61 -6.78
CA ILE A 623 -25.97 7.26 -7.23
C ILE A 623 -26.12 6.33 -6.04
N GLU A 624 -25.20 6.40 -5.07
CA GLU A 624 -25.31 5.64 -3.84
C GLU A 624 -26.62 5.95 -3.09
N SER A 625 -26.95 7.24 -2.96
CA SER A 625 -28.22 7.69 -2.37
C SER A 625 -29.46 7.23 -3.14
N LEU A 626 -29.35 7.06 -4.46
CA LEU A 626 -30.45 6.62 -5.31
C LEU A 626 -30.64 5.10 -5.28
N LYS A 627 -29.52 4.35 -5.25
CA LYS A 627 -29.48 2.91 -5.52
C LYS A 627 -29.33 2.05 -4.27
N VAL A 628 -28.62 2.53 -3.25
CA VAL A 628 -28.34 1.74 -2.04
C VAL A 628 -29.35 2.07 -0.96
N PRO A 629 -30.13 1.08 -0.46
CA PRO A 629 -31.01 1.28 0.68
C PRO A 629 -30.26 1.80 1.92
N GLU A 630 -30.88 2.70 2.69
CA GLU A 630 -30.25 3.38 3.85
C GLU A 630 -29.64 2.40 4.86
N ASN A 631 -30.28 1.25 5.09
CA ASN A 631 -29.80 0.21 6.02
C ASN A 631 -28.58 -0.58 5.51
N ALA A 632 -28.15 -0.39 4.26
CA ALA A 632 -27.01 -1.07 3.64
C ALA A 632 -25.84 -0.14 3.28
N GLN A 633 -26.02 1.20 3.31
CA GLN A 633 -24.99 2.19 2.94
C GLN A 633 -23.71 2.10 3.78
N GLN A 634 -23.79 1.62 5.02
CA GLN A 634 -22.62 1.39 5.86
C GLN A 634 -21.79 0.15 5.46
N TYR A 635 -22.34 -0.74 4.63
CA TYR A 635 -21.70 -2.00 4.24
C TYR A 635 -21.31 -2.04 2.76
N LEU A 636 -22.07 -1.36 1.89
CA LEU A 636 -21.83 -1.33 0.46
C LEU A 636 -21.67 0.10 -0.05
N ASN A 637 -20.78 0.25 -1.01
CA ASN A 637 -20.65 1.41 -1.88
C ASN A 637 -20.92 0.99 -3.35
N VAL A 638 -21.14 1.95 -4.25
CA VAL A 638 -21.29 1.67 -5.68
C VAL A 638 -20.07 2.22 -6.42
N GLY A 639 -19.33 1.34 -7.10
CA GLY A 639 -18.16 1.71 -7.90
C GLY A 639 -18.50 2.55 -9.14
N MET A 640 -17.48 3.17 -9.76
CA MET A 640 -17.67 4.04 -10.92
C MET A 640 -18.13 3.24 -12.15
N LYS A 641 -17.66 2.01 -12.34
CA LYS A 641 -18.18 1.10 -13.39
C LYS A 641 -19.67 0.86 -13.25
N THR A 642 -20.14 0.43 -12.10
CA THR A 642 -21.57 0.18 -11.86
C THR A 642 -22.39 1.46 -11.98
N THR A 643 -21.85 2.58 -11.51
CA THR A 643 -22.44 3.92 -11.70
C THR A 643 -22.65 4.24 -13.17
N ILE A 644 -21.64 4.04 -14.02
CA ILE A 644 -21.75 4.30 -15.46
C ILE A 644 -22.75 3.34 -16.12
N ASP A 645 -22.80 2.06 -15.72
CA ASP A 645 -23.79 1.11 -16.21
C ASP A 645 -25.22 1.57 -15.93
N PHE A 646 -25.51 2.02 -14.70
CA PHE A 646 -26.83 2.56 -14.34
C PHE A 646 -27.22 3.79 -15.18
N LEU A 647 -26.24 4.61 -15.59
CA LEU A 647 -26.49 5.76 -16.47
C LEU A 647 -26.68 5.34 -17.94
N LEU A 648 -25.98 4.30 -18.39
CA LEU A 648 -26.12 3.78 -19.75
C LEU A 648 -27.45 3.04 -19.95
N ALA A 649 -27.93 2.34 -18.92
CA ALA A 649 -29.19 1.61 -18.90
C ALA A 649 -30.05 2.04 -17.69
N PRO A 650 -30.60 3.27 -17.69
CA PRO A 650 -31.38 3.75 -16.56
C PRO A 650 -32.70 2.99 -16.46
N ASP A 651 -33.08 2.68 -15.22
CA ASP A 651 -34.27 1.93 -14.86
C ASP A 651 -35.31 2.79 -14.12
N GLY A 652 -36.30 2.14 -13.50
CA GLY A 652 -37.42 2.82 -12.85
C GLY A 652 -37.04 3.74 -11.69
N ASP A 653 -35.84 3.61 -11.10
CA ASP A 653 -35.40 4.48 -10.00
C ASP A 653 -35.15 5.91 -10.47
N PHE A 654 -34.81 6.09 -11.76
CA PHE A 654 -34.72 7.41 -12.38
C PHE A 654 -36.10 8.03 -12.67
N GLY A 655 -37.20 7.30 -12.44
CA GLY A 655 -38.57 7.76 -12.58
C GLY A 655 -39.34 7.08 -13.71
N ALA A 656 -40.54 7.59 -14.01
CA ALA A 656 -41.45 6.97 -14.97
C ALA A 656 -40.94 7.00 -16.43
N ASP A 657 -40.09 7.98 -16.77
CA ASP A 657 -39.28 8.01 -17.99
C ASP A 657 -37.80 7.99 -17.57
N PRO A 658 -37.18 6.80 -17.51
CA PRO A 658 -35.82 6.65 -16.99
C PRO A 658 -34.76 7.49 -17.72
N LEU A 659 -34.91 7.68 -19.03
CA LEU A 659 -33.95 8.47 -19.82
C LEU A 659 -34.03 9.95 -19.46
N ALA A 660 -35.23 10.52 -19.46
CA ALA A 660 -35.44 11.90 -19.05
C ALA A 660 -35.06 12.12 -17.57
N GLY A 661 -35.33 11.12 -16.73
CA GLY A 661 -34.98 11.10 -15.32
C GLY A 661 -33.47 11.14 -15.08
N ARG A 662 -32.71 10.29 -15.77
CA ARG A 662 -31.24 10.31 -15.76
C ARG A 662 -30.68 11.65 -16.21
N ASP A 663 -31.21 12.21 -17.30
CA ASP A 663 -30.72 13.48 -17.83
C ASP A 663 -30.93 14.63 -16.84
N ALA A 664 -32.10 14.68 -16.19
CA ALA A 664 -32.38 15.62 -15.11
C ALA A 664 -31.51 15.36 -13.87
N PHE A 665 -31.24 14.09 -13.55
CA PHE A 665 -30.35 13.69 -12.47
C PHE A 665 -28.92 14.17 -12.71
N LEU A 666 -28.38 14.01 -13.92
CA LEU A 666 -27.02 14.46 -14.27
C LEU A 666 -26.87 15.98 -14.19
N LEU A 667 -27.83 16.75 -14.71
CA LEU A 667 -27.80 18.21 -14.61
C LEU A 667 -27.88 18.69 -13.16
N ARG A 668 -28.73 18.07 -12.34
CA ARG A 668 -28.80 18.38 -10.90
C ARG A 668 -27.48 18.06 -10.19
N THR A 669 -26.89 16.91 -10.51
CA THR A 669 -25.61 16.46 -9.95
C THR A 669 -24.48 17.42 -10.30
N LEU A 670 -24.39 17.86 -11.57
CA LEU A 670 -23.43 18.89 -11.98
C LEU A 670 -23.67 20.20 -11.21
N ALA A 671 -24.91 20.65 -11.10
CA ALA A 671 -25.23 21.87 -10.34
C ALA A 671 -24.83 21.78 -8.86
N GLN A 672 -25.00 20.63 -8.22
CA GLN A 672 -24.54 20.37 -6.85
C GLN A 672 -23.00 20.40 -6.75
N GLY A 673 -22.30 19.74 -7.67
CA GLY A 673 -20.83 19.81 -7.72
C GLY A 673 -20.30 21.25 -7.88
N ILE A 674 -20.95 22.05 -8.72
CA ILE A 674 -20.65 23.48 -8.87
C ILE A 674 -20.95 24.27 -7.59
N ALA A 675 -22.04 23.97 -6.90
CA ALA A 675 -22.35 24.59 -5.62
C ALA A 675 -21.28 24.29 -4.56
N ASN A 676 -20.79 23.04 -4.50
CA ASN A 676 -19.71 22.63 -3.60
C ASN A 676 -18.40 23.38 -3.91
N LEU A 677 -18.02 23.51 -5.18
CA LEU A 677 -16.85 24.32 -5.57
C LEU A 677 -17.01 25.79 -5.20
N ARG A 678 -18.20 26.36 -5.38
CA ARG A 678 -18.49 27.74 -5.01
C ARG A 678 -18.37 27.97 -3.50
N GLU A 679 -18.87 27.03 -2.70
CA GLU A 679 -18.76 27.09 -1.24
C GLU A 679 -17.30 26.99 -0.80
N LYS A 680 -16.55 26.06 -1.41
CA LYS A 680 -15.19 25.75 -1.04
C LYS A 680 -14.16 26.79 -1.49
N LEU A 681 -14.24 27.23 -2.76
CA LEU A 681 -13.20 28.05 -3.43
C LEU A 681 -13.71 29.43 -3.86
N GLY A 682 -14.96 29.76 -3.50
CA GLY A 682 -15.61 31.01 -3.85
C GLY A 682 -16.25 31.02 -5.24
N PRO A 683 -16.97 32.09 -5.61
CA PRO A 683 -17.82 32.14 -6.81
C PRO A 683 -17.08 32.31 -8.13
N ASN A 684 -15.78 32.64 -8.11
CA ASN A 684 -15.01 32.85 -9.33
C ASN A 684 -14.48 31.51 -9.86
N MET A 685 -15.00 31.06 -11.01
CA MET A 685 -14.60 29.78 -11.61
C MET A 685 -13.10 29.67 -11.88
N GLN A 686 -12.40 30.79 -12.14
CA GLN A 686 -10.95 30.78 -12.37
C GLN A 686 -10.15 30.34 -11.13
N ASN A 687 -10.75 30.36 -9.95
CA ASN A 687 -10.13 29.87 -8.71
C ASN A 687 -10.32 28.36 -8.52
N TRP A 688 -11.14 27.69 -9.34
CA TRP A 688 -11.43 26.25 -9.23
C TRP A 688 -10.36 25.37 -9.89
N VAL A 689 -9.11 25.84 -9.86
CA VAL A 689 -7.94 25.08 -10.34
C VAL A 689 -7.85 23.79 -9.53
N TYR A 690 -7.64 22.66 -10.20
CA TYR A 690 -7.69 21.36 -9.53
C TYR A 690 -6.63 21.22 -8.43
N GLY A 691 -5.39 21.54 -8.75
CA GLY A 691 -4.23 21.44 -7.87
C GLY A 691 -4.02 22.70 -7.03
N GLN A 692 -4.35 22.63 -5.75
CA GLN A 692 -4.12 23.69 -4.75
C GLN A 692 -4.34 23.14 -3.32
N ASP A 693 -3.89 23.89 -2.31
CA ASP A 693 -3.94 23.49 -0.90
C ASP A 693 -5.37 23.20 -0.42
N ASP A 694 -6.35 24.01 -0.84
CA ASP A 694 -7.76 23.79 -0.51
C ASP A 694 -8.46 22.83 -1.49
N TYR A 695 -7.74 22.14 -2.38
CA TYR A 695 -8.28 21.11 -3.27
C TYR A 695 -7.29 19.96 -3.46
N LYS A 696 -6.86 19.63 -4.68
CA LYS A 696 -5.95 18.49 -4.90
C LYS A 696 -4.50 18.83 -4.56
N HIS A 697 -3.99 18.28 -3.47
CA HIS A 697 -2.61 18.50 -3.01
C HIS A 697 -2.04 17.24 -2.36
N ALA A 698 -0.76 17.27 -2.01
CA ALA A 698 -0.14 16.27 -1.15
C ALA A 698 0.42 16.95 0.09
N LEU A 699 -0.08 16.57 1.27
CA LEU A 699 0.44 16.89 2.58
C LEU A 699 0.69 15.57 3.33
N VAL A 700 1.96 15.23 3.50
CA VAL A 700 2.37 14.00 4.19
C VAL A 700 2.53 14.31 5.68
N ARG A 701 1.62 13.77 6.49
CA ARG A 701 1.61 14.01 7.94
C ARG A 701 2.45 12.97 8.68
N HIS A 702 3.27 13.43 9.61
CA HIS A 702 3.99 12.55 10.52
C HIS A 702 3.00 11.93 11.53
N PRO A 703 3.21 10.69 12.01
CA PRO A 703 2.31 10.04 12.99
C PRO A 703 2.04 10.85 14.27
N LEU A 704 2.97 11.75 14.64
CA LEU A 704 2.82 12.65 15.79
C LEU A 704 2.12 13.98 15.47
N SER A 705 1.80 14.27 14.20
CA SER A 705 1.33 15.59 13.72
C SER A 705 0.20 16.16 14.57
N ALA A 706 -0.84 15.37 14.83
CA ALA A 706 -1.99 15.83 15.60
C ALA A 706 -1.67 16.05 17.10
N ALA A 707 -0.71 15.31 17.64
CA ALA A 707 -0.38 15.32 19.07
C ALA A 707 0.54 16.49 19.48
N VAL A 708 1.25 17.09 18.53
CA VAL A 708 2.24 18.14 18.78
C VAL A 708 1.74 19.54 18.40
N ASN A 709 2.37 20.57 18.97
CA ASN A 709 2.09 21.96 18.66
C ASN A 709 2.44 22.32 17.19
N GLU A 710 1.98 23.48 16.73
CA GLU A 710 2.14 23.93 15.34
C GLU A 710 3.60 24.03 14.87
N GLU A 711 4.51 24.51 15.72
CA GLU A 711 5.94 24.66 15.38
C GLU A 711 6.58 23.31 15.06
N LEU A 712 6.37 22.31 15.92
CA LEU A 712 6.87 20.96 15.71
C LEU A 712 6.14 20.27 14.56
N ARG A 713 4.83 20.48 14.43
CA ARG A 713 4.06 19.94 13.30
C ARG A 713 4.63 20.42 11.96
N ALA A 714 4.97 21.70 11.84
CA ALA A 714 5.58 22.27 10.63
C ALA A 714 7.00 21.72 10.35
N GLN A 715 7.71 21.23 11.36
CA GLN A 715 9.00 20.54 11.18
C GLN A 715 8.82 19.08 10.74
N LEU A 716 7.76 18.41 11.20
CA LEU A 716 7.52 16.99 10.98
C LEU A 716 6.76 16.70 9.68
N ASP A 717 5.77 17.52 9.35
CA ASP A 717 4.93 17.34 8.16
C ASP A 717 5.66 17.82 6.90
N VAL A 718 5.37 17.22 5.75
CA VAL A 718 6.00 17.55 4.47
C VAL A 718 4.94 17.97 3.44
N GLY A 719 5.06 19.20 2.93
CA GLY A 719 4.10 19.81 2.00
C GLY A 719 3.37 21.01 2.61
N PRO A 720 2.24 21.45 2.03
CA PRO A 720 1.56 20.87 0.86
C PRO A 720 2.23 21.20 -0.48
N LEU A 721 1.98 20.40 -1.52
CA LEU A 721 2.23 20.74 -2.93
C LEU A 721 1.08 20.28 -3.84
N PRO A 722 0.76 21.01 -4.93
CA PRO A 722 -0.38 20.71 -5.80
C PRO A 722 -0.19 19.41 -6.60
N ARG A 723 -1.29 18.66 -6.78
CA ARG A 723 -1.31 17.36 -7.48
C ARG A 723 -2.42 17.30 -8.54
N GLY A 724 -2.21 16.43 -9.53
CA GLY A 724 -3.22 16.04 -10.52
C GLY A 724 -3.63 14.57 -10.35
N GLY A 725 -4.43 14.06 -11.29
CA GLY A 725 -4.90 12.66 -11.28
C GLY A 725 -5.92 12.34 -10.17
N ASN A 726 -6.49 11.14 -10.23
CA ASN A 726 -7.32 10.53 -9.19
C ASN A 726 -7.19 8.99 -9.25
N SER A 727 -7.98 8.26 -8.47
CA SER A 727 -8.01 6.79 -8.40
C SER A 727 -8.27 6.06 -9.72
N PHE A 728 -8.97 6.71 -10.67
CA PHE A 728 -9.29 6.13 -11.97
C PHE A 728 -8.24 6.42 -13.06
N THR A 729 -7.24 7.27 -12.78
CA THR A 729 -6.15 7.58 -13.71
C THR A 729 -4.94 6.68 -13.49
N LEU A 730 -4.16 6.43 -14.55
CA LEU A 730 -2.95 5.60 -14.44
C LEU A 730 -1.94 6.23 -13.47
N GLY A 731 -1.79 7.56 -13.52
CA GLY A 731 -1.15 8.36 -12.47
C GLY A 731 -2.02 8.48 -11.21
N ASN A 732 -2.26 7.36 -10.52
CA ASN A 732 -3.16 7.29 -9.36
C ASN A 732 -2.64 8.16 -8.18
N THR A 733 -3.48 9.11 -7.75
CA THR A 733 -3.24 9.98 -6.59
C THR A 733 -4.38 9.93 -5.56
N GLY A 734 -5.21 8.89 -5.58
CA GLY A 734 -6.35 8.70 -4.67
C GLY A 734 -7.54 9.62 -4.92
N SER A 735 -8.64 9.36 -4.22
CA SER A 735 -9.92 10.03 -4.44
C SER A 735 -10.10 11.33 -3.63
N GLY A 736 -9.33 11.50 -2.55
CA GLY A 736 -9.38 12.67 -1.65
C GLY A 736 -8.74 13.94 -2.21
N ASP A 737 -8.98 15.05 -1.50
CA ASP A 737 -8.33 16.36 -1.74
C ASP A 737 -6.83 16.28 -1.44
N ASN A 738 -6.50 15.86 -0.22
CA ASN A 738 -5.15 15.44 0.08
C ASN A 738 -4.89 14.06 -0.56
N GLN A 739 -3.78 13.93 -1.28
CA GLN A 739 -3.24 12.67 -1.77
C GLN A 739 -2.68 11.89 -0.57
N THR A 740 -3.55 11.12 0.10
CA THR A 740 -3.18 10.24 1.20
C THR A 740 -2.76 8.85 0.72
N THR A 741 -2.99 8.52 -0.54
CA THR A 741 -2.64 7.24 -1.20
C THR A 741 -1.98 7.49 -2.57
N GLY A 742 -1.71 6.44 -3.36
CA GLY A 742 -1.02 6.55 -4.65
C GLY A 742 0.47 6.21 -4.62
N ALA A 743 1.15 6.41 -5.75
CA ALA A 743 2.56 6.01 -5.92
C ALA A 743 3.51 6.91 -5.11
N SER A 744 4.14 6.39 -4.05
CA SER A 744 5.29 7.06 -3.38
C SER A 744 6.64 6.61 -3.95
N PHE A 745 6.72 5.35 -4.37
CA PHE A 745 7.88 4.70 -4.98
C PHE A 745 7.60 4.40 -6.45
N ARG A 746 8.59 4.65 -7.31
CA ARG A 746 8.54 4.27 -8.73
C ARG A 746 9.90 3.78 -9.18
N ILE A 747 9.94 2.77 -10.03
CA ILE A 747 11.17 2.30 -10.67
C ILE A 747 10.95 2.15 -12.17
N PHE A 748 11.97 2.52 -12.94
CA PHE A 748 11.98 2.39 -14.38
C PHE A 748 13.30 1.77 -14.80
N ILE A 749 13.23 0.62 -15.46
CA ILE A 749 14.41 -0.19 -15.75
C ILE A 749 14.56 -0.38 -17.25
N ASP A 750 15.73 -0.02 -17.76
CA ASP A 750 16.22 -0.34 -19.08
C ASP A 750 17.16 -1.55 -18.96
N THR A 751 16.74 -2.73 -19.45
CA THR A 751 17.54 -3.96 -19.32
C THR A 751 18.86 -3.90 -20.10
N ARG A 752 19.01 -2.97 -21.05
CA ARG A 752 20.27 -2.78 -21.79
C ARG A 752 21.42 -2.38 -20.88
N ASP A 753 21.19 -1.46 -19.95
CA ASP A 753 22.22 -0.92 -19.07
C ASP A 753 21.58 -0.55 -17.72
N TRP A 754 21.96 -1.30 -16.69
CA TRP A 754 21.45 -1.15 -15.34
C TRP A 754 21.73 0.23 -14.71
N ASP A 755 22.72 0.96 -15.21
CA ASP A 755 22.93 2.35 -14.76
C ASP A 755 21.91 3.35 -15.32
N ASN A 756 21.08 2.93 -16.28
CA ASN A 756 19.96 3.74 -16.78
C ASN A 756 18.71 3.57 -15.91
N THR A 757 18.76 2.77 -14.83
CA THR A 757 17.65 2.67 -13.90
C THR A 757 17.32 4.04 -13.32
N LEU A 758 16.04 4.40 -13.37
CA LEU A 758 15.51 5.62 -12.78
C LEU A 758 14.57 5.25 -11.63
N GLY A 759 14.59 6.07 -10.59
CA GLY A 759 13.79 5.90 -9.39
C GLY A 759 12.99 7.15 -9.03
N MET A 760 11.96 6.93 -8.23
CA MET A 760 11.26 7.95 -7.45
C MET A 760 11.00 7.38 -6.05
N ASN A 761 11.02 8.24 -5.05
CA ASN A 761 10.65 7.92 -3.68
C ASN A 761 10.14 9.22 -3.01
N SER A 762 9.27 9.14 -2.02
CA SER A 762 8.71 10.33 -1.37
C SER A 762 8.35 10.07 0.09
N PRO A 763 8.52 11.04 1.01
CA PRO A 763 9.17 12.35 0.82
C PRO A 763 10.71 12.31 0.88
N GLY A 764 11.25 11.26 1.46
CA GLY A 764 12.67 10.99 1.67
C GLY A 764 12.83 9.72 2.50
N GLN A 765 13.98 9.08 2.40
CA GLN A 765 14.18 7.76 2.98
C GLN A 765 14.67 7.78 4.44
N VAL A 766 15.13 8.91 4.97
CA VAL A 766 15.57 8.99 6.38
C VAL A 766 14.42 9.49 7.26
N GLY A 767 14.18 8.84 8.39
CA GLY A 767 13.09 9.16 9.33
C GLY A 767 13.41 10.18 10.40
N ASP A 768 14.64 10.71 10.42
CA ASP A 768 15.05 11.79 11.31
C ASP A 768 14.73 13.16 10.66
N PRO A 769 13.83 13.98 11.25
CA PRO A 769 13.46 15.30 10.74
C PRO A 769 14.62 16.30 10.64
N GLU A 770 15.73 16.07 11.34
CA GLU A 770 16.93 16.93 11.25
C GLU A 770 17.84 16.55 10.07
N SER A 771 17.61 15.40 9.45
CA SER A 771 18.40 14.93 8.32
C SER A 771 18.07 15.71 7.04
N PRO A 772 19.08 16.09 6.23
CA PRO A 772 18.84 16.67 4.91
C PRO A 772 18.19 15.66 3.94
N LEU A 773 18.11 14.36 4.30
CA LEU A 773 17.48 13.30 3.52
C LEU A 773 16.06 12.95 3.99
N TYR A 774 15.47 13.74 4.90
CA TYR A 774 14.11 13.54 5.42
C TYR A 774 13.03 13.80 4.37
N ALA A 775 13.16 14.93 3.66
CA ALA A 775 12.18 15.41 2.69
C ALA A 775 12.79 15.80 1.32
N ASN A 776 14.05 15.41 1.05
CA ASN A 776 14.81 15.82 -0.14
C ASN A 776 14.20 15.39 -1.48
N LEU A 777 13.30 14.41 -1.47
CA LEU A 777 12.68 13.86 -2.68
C LEU A 777 11.25 14.35 -2.91
N PHE A 778 10.63 15.00 -1.91
CA PHE A 778 9.23 15.40 -1.95
C PHE A 778 8.91 16.34 -3.12
N GLU A 779 9.73 17.37 -3.33
CA GLU A 779 9.50 18.32 -4.43
C GLU A 779 9.69 17.67 -5.81
N LEU A 780 10.66 16.76 -5.94
CA LEU A 780 10.86 16.00 -7.18
C LEU A 780 9.64 15.13 -7.48
N TRP A 781 9.18 14.38 -6.47
CA TRP A 781 8.00 13.52 -6.57
C TRP A 781 6.73 14.30 -6.90
N ALA A 782 6.45 15.39 -6.18
CA ALA A 782 5.25 16.20 -6.41
C ALA A 782 5.22 16.88 -7.79
N ASN A 783 6.38 16.99 -8.46
CA ASN A 783 6.52 17.52 -9.81
C ASN A 783 6.83 16.44 -10.88
N ASP A 784 6.52 15.18 -10.57
CA ASP A 784 6.61 14.03 -11.48
C ASP A 784 8.04 13.87 -12.05
N LYS A 785 9.06 14.12 -11.22
CA LYS A 785 10.49 14.02 -11.57
C LYS A 785 11.13 12.78 -10.96
N VAL A 786 12.05 12.20 -11.72
CA VAL A 786 12.80 10.99 -11.36
C VAL A 786 14.27 11.29 -11.12
N PHE A 787 14.95 10.39 -10.40
CA PHE A 787 16.40 10.41 -10.19
C PHE A 787 17.06 9.15 -10.76
N PRO A 788 18.35 9.16 -11.13
CA PRO A 788 19.07 7.94 -11.47
C PRO A 788 19.33 7.10 -10.22
N ALA A 789 19.11 5.79 -10.31
CA ALA A 789 19.53 4.81 -9.33
C ALA A 789 20.71 4.02 -9.94
N PHE A 790 21.93 4.45 -9.65
CA PHE A 790 23.12 3.88 -10.27
C PHE A 790 23.45 2.49 -9.73
N TYR A 791 24.02 1.66 -10.60
CA TYR A 791 24.35 0.28 -10.32
C TYR A 791 25.87 0.07 -10.29
N SER A 792 26.60 0.68 -11.22
CA SER A 792 28.06 0.61 -11.26
C SER A 792 28.69 1.47 -10.17
N ARG A 793 29.71 0.90 -9.52
CA ARG A 793 30.44 1.57 -8.43
C ARG A 793 30.98 2.95 -8.82
N GLU A 794 31.49 3.10 -10.04
CA GLU A 794 32.03 4.38 -10.53
C GLU A 794 30.96 5.49 -10.53
N LYS A 795 29.75 5.20 -11.05
CA LYS A 795 28.67 6.18 -11.05
C LYS A 795 28.12 6.45 -9.66
N ILE A 796 28.02 5.42 -8.81
CA ILE A 796 27.64 5.55 -7.39
C ILE A 796 28.60 6.52 -6.68
N GLU A 797 29.92 6.32 -6.83
CA GLU A 797 30.94 7.15 -6.18
C GLU A 797 30.90 8.62 -6.65
N SER A 798 30.31 8.91 -7.81
CA SER A 798 30.17 10.27 -8.35
C SER A 798 29.08 11.13 -7.70
N VAL A 799 28.18 10.51 -6.92
CA VAL A 799 26.99 11.16 -6.31
C VAL A 799 26.88 10.94 -4.81
N LEU A 800 27.99 10.58 -4.15
CA LEU A 800 27.99 10.26 -2.72
C LEU A 800 27.55 11.44 -1.85
N PHE A 801 26.68 11.12 -0.91
CA PHE A 801 26.41 11.92 0.27
C PHE A 801 27.38 11.53 1.40
N GLU A 802 27.50 10.24 1.68
CA GLU A 802 28.28 9.70 2.80
C GLU A 802 29.00 8.41 2.42
N ARG A 803 30.17 8.18 3.04
CA ARG A 803 30.86 6.89 3.04
C ARG A 803 31.03 6.40 4.48
N LEU A 804 30.55 5.19 4.74
CA LEU A 804 30.66 4.52 6.04
C LEU A 804 31.43 3.21 5.87
N GLU A 805 32.51 3.06 6.63
CA GLU A 805 33.30 1.83 6.70
C GLU A 805 33.04 1.16 8.06
N LEU A 806 32.41 -0.01 8.05
CA LEU A 806 32.18 -0.81 9.24
C LEU A 806 33.27 -1.88 9.32
N SER A 807 33.99 -1.94 10.44
CA SER A 807 35.03 -2.93 10.69
C SER A 807 34.64 -3.82 11.88
N PRO A 808 35.07 -5.10 11.90
CA PRO A 808 34.83 -5.96 13.05
C PRO A 808 35.45 -5.39 14.33
N ALA A 809 34.62 -5.20 15.36
CA ALA A 809 35.09 -4.98 16.73
C ALA A 809 35.51 -6.35 17.31
N ASN A 810 36.76 -6.75 17.11
CA ASN A 810 37.30 -8.03 17.63
C ASN A 810 37.65 -7.98 19.11
#